data_AF-A0A3B9HS83-F1
#
_entry.id   AF-A0A3B9HS83-F1
#
_cell.length_a   1.000
_cell.length_b   1.000
_cell.length_c   1.000
_cell.angle_alpha   90.00
_cell.angle_beta   90.00
_cell.angle_gamma   90.00
#
_symmetry.space_group_name_H-M   'P 1'
#
loop_
_entity.id
_entity.type
_entity.pdbx_description
1 polymer ?
#
loop_
_entity_poly.entity_id
_entity_poly.type
_entity_poly.pdbx_seq_one_letter_code
_entity_poly.pdbx_strand_id
1 'polypeptide(L)'
;IRGDWQIASWLRQNVPAPGGTTENNPLSWLSQWKIFDNLRRSLMPVAFTLMLVLSWSVLEPAWFWVALTLAMLMVQPLLASVFDLFRKPKEVLIRQHILYSLRDSGLSLTQLLLTVVCLPYEAFLSFDAVARTFWRLNVSHKLTLEWNASGGIDKTTGLSGSLRTMWFAPCFSLAVIAHATMSQPVVPAFVFIVAGSWLFSPVITWWISRPIARKKSSLAPEQSIFLRKIARRTWAFFETFVAPADNWLPPDNYQENRPVAIAHRTSPTNMGISLLANLAAHDFGYIATTKLLERTANSLQTMTRMPRHSGHFYNWYDTETLQPLMPMYVSSVDSGNLAAFLITLRSGLRLLKDRPIVNSRVFDGLSDTLAVLKEACKADSSNSPADFTEISRELAAVISACPKTIFSVLQSLKKLNVLADDLVRVLSTGAEGEGIYWARAFAQQCQDALADLVYHVPWAEFLDGAGKLSACVNEIPTLSGLAELNEDSLSLTAQLKDSMLEAGRRARKTIAAIAEVIDQLDDLANMDYSFLYDKVSHLLTIGYNVTESRRDASLYDLLASEARLATFVAIAQGQLPQSSWFALGRLLSNAGGDPVLLSWNGSMFEYLMPLLVMPNYANTLLDQTYGAVVDRQINYGIQCGVPWGVSESGYNMVDAHINYQYRAFGVPGLGLKRGLAEDLVIAPYASVMALMVKPQAACQNMQRLVELGFSGKYGFFEAIDYTPARQTRGQSGAVISSFMAHHQGMSLLALAYKLLDQPMQKRFASEPIFQATALLLQERVPKDTVYYPHATALDFRQSPDSIEAQIRVFNSPDTQVPQVQLLSNRNYHVMVTGSGGGYSRWHDFAVTRWRADTTRDNFGTFCYIRDMETLEFWSNTSQPALKKPESYEVIFSEGRAEYRR
;
A
#
# COMPACT_ATOMS: atom_id res chain seq x y z
N ILE A 1 -0.08 33.04 -20.98
CA ILE A 1 -0.38 33.82 -22.22
C ILE A 1 -1.30 35.01 -21.93
N ARG A 2 -2.62 34.84 -21.72
CA ARG A 2 -3.55 35.99 -21.56
C ARG A 2 -3.12 36.98 -20.47
N GLY A 3 -2.81 36.48 -19.27
CA GLY A 3 -2.29 37.30 -18.17
C GLY A 3 -0.99 38.04 -18.51
N ASP A 4 -0.05 37.38 -19.21
CA ASP A 4 1.22 38.00 -19.63
C ASP A 4 0.99 39.18 -20.58
N TRP A 5 0.06 39.04 -21.53
CA TRP A 5 -0.29 40.10 -22.48
C TRP A 5 -1.09 41.24 -21.83
N GLN A 6 -1.82 40.99 -20.74
CA GLN A 6 -2.49 42.04 -19.97
C GLN A 6 -1.51 42.96 -19.22
N ILE A 7 -0.39 42.40 -18.77
CA ILE A 7 0.67 43.16 -18.10
C ILE A 7 1.74 43.69 -19.06
N ALA A 8 1.55 43.57 -20.39
CA ALA A 8 2.55 44.02 -21.36
C ALA A 8 2.86 45.53 -21.28
N SER A 9 1.93 46.34 -20.77
CA SER A 9 2.14 47.76 -20.50
C SER A 9 3.24 48.02 -19.46
N TRP A 10 3.55 47.05 -18.60
CA TRP A 10 4.61 47.10 -17.59
C TRP A 10 6.03 46.93 -18.17
N LEU A 11 6.17 46.84 -19.49
CA LEU A 11 7.46 46.98 -20.18
C LEU A 11 7.79 48.44 -20.54
N ARG A 12 6.85 49.37 -20.36
CA ARG A 12 7.06 50.80 -20.62
C ARG A 12 7.84 51.43 -19.47
N GLN A 13 8.53 52.54 -19.76
CA GLN A 13 9.22 53.35 -18.75
C GLN A 13 8.25 53.97 -17.74
N ASN A 14 7.04 54.33 -18.20
CA ASN A 14 5.96 54.86 -17.36
C ASN A 14 4.80 53.86 -17.34
N VAL A 15 4.32 53.51 -16.15
CA VAL A 15 3.24 52.54 -15.91
C VAL A 15 2.01 53.22 -15.27
N PRO A 16 0.80 52.65 -15.42
CA PRO A 16 -0.39 53.23 -14.82
C PRO A 16 -0.35 53.16 -13.29
N ALA A 17 -0.59 54.28 -12.62
CA ALA A 17 -0.67 54.41 -11.18
C ALA A 17 -2.15 54.57 -10.71
N PRO A 18 -2.46 54.29 -9.44
CA PRO A 18 -3.79 54.52 -8.88
C PRO A 18 -4.21 55.99 -9.06
N GLY A 19 -5.40 56.22 -9.61
CA GLY A 19 -5.92 57.58 -9.88
C GLY A 19 -5.74 58.09 -11.31
N GLY A 20 -5.29 57.24 -12.24
CA GLY A 20 -5.20 57.59 -13.68
C GLY A 20 -3.94 58.38 -14.06
N THR A 21 -3.01 58.56 -13.13
CA THR A 21 -1.68 59.10 -13.37
C THR A 21 -0.73 58.01 -13.87
N THR A 22 0.43 58.38 -14.40
CA THR A 22 1.50 57.44 -14.75
C THR A 22 2.71 57.69 -13.88
N GLU A 23 3.34 56.63 -13.38
CA GLU A 23 4.57 56.70 -12.59
C GLU A 23 5.71 55.96 -13.27
N ASN A 24 6.96 56.24 -12.86
CA ASN A 24 8.11 55.49 -13.33
C ASN A 24 7.96 54.02 -12.94
N ASN A 25 8.29 53.12 -13.87
CA ASN A 25 8.13 51.70 -13.70
C ASN A 25 8.90 51.18 -12.46
N PRO A 26 8.22 50.67 -11.43
CA PRO A 26 8.86 50.19 -10.21
C PRO A 26 9.50 48.81 -10.37
N LEU A 27 9.28 48.13 -11.51
CA LEU A 27 9.82 46.79 -11.75
C LEU A 27 11.31 46.85 -12.08
N SER A 28 12.08 45.96 -11.43
CA SER A 28 13.48 45.72 -11.78
C SER A 28 13.63 45.29 -13.24
N TRP A 29 14.81 45.55 -13.81
CA TRP A 29 15.15 45.09 -15.17
C TRP A 29 14.97 43.58 -15.34
N LEU A 30 15.29 42.78 -14.32
CA LEU A 30 15.07 41.33 -14.34
C LEU A 30 13.59 40.97 -14.42
N SER A 31 12.73 41.66 -13.68
CA SER A 31 11.27 41.44 -13.73
C SER A 31 10.69 41.82 -15.09
N GLN A 32 11.15 42.92 -15.68
CA GLN A 32 10.76 43.33 -17.04
C GLN A 32 11.23 42.31 -18.09
N TRP A 33 12.46 41.79 -17.95
CA TRP A 33 12.97 40.73 -18.83
C TRP A 33 12.12 39.45 -18.76
N LYS A 34 11.67 39.05 -17.57
CA LYS A 34 10.75 37.90 -17.40
C LYS A 34 9.42 38.11 -18.14
N ILE A 35 8.85 39.32 -18.06
CA ILE A 35 7.62 39.67 -18.79
C ILE A 35 7.89 39.60 -20.30
N PHE A 36 8.97 40.22 -20.78
CA PHE A 36 9.35 40.20 -22.19
C PHE A 36 9.56 38.78 -22.72
N ASP A 37 10.30 37.93 -22.00
CA ASP A 37 10.54 36.55 -22.42
C ASP A 37 9.24 35.72 -22.44
N ASN A 38 8.30 35.95 -21.50
CA ASN A 38 6.98 35.32 -21.56
C ASN A 38 6.19 35.73 -22.82
N LEU A 39 6.19 37.01 -23.17
CA LEU A 39 5.57 37.51 -24.40
C LEU A 39 6.23 36.88 -25.64
N ARG A 40 7.56 36.88 -25.70
CA ARG A 40 8.34 36.25 -26.79
C ARG A 40 8.00 34.77 -26.93
N ARG A 41 8.02 33.99 -25.84
CA ARG A 41 7.70 32.56 -25.84
C ARG A 41 6.30 32.28 -26.39
N SER A 42 5.32 33.12 -26.05
CA SER A 42 3.96 32.98 -26.57
C SER A 42 3.84 33.21 -28.09
N LEU A 43 4.79 33.92 -28.71
CA LEU A 43 4.84 34.13 -30.16
C LEU A 43 5.63 33.06 -30.91
N MET A 44 6.44 32.24 -30.23
CA MET A 44 7.29 31.24 -30.87
C MET A 44 6.52 30.20 -31.70
N PRO A 45 5.40 29.61 -31.23
CA PRO A 45 4.65 28.65 -32.05
C PRO A 45 4.14 29.26 -33.36
N VAL A 46 3.67 30.52 -33.31
CA VAL A 46 3.22 31.28 -34.48
C VAL A 46 4.38 31.55 -35.43
N ALA A 47 5.51 32.04 -34.91
CA ALA A 47 6.69 32.34 -35.71
C ALA A 47 7.25 31.09 -36.41
N PHE A 48 7.38 29.96 -35.71
CA PHE A 48 7.86 28.71 -36.30
C PHE A 48 6.88 28.14 -37.33
N THR A 49 5.57 28.19 -37.06
CA THR A 49 4.55 27.76 -38.04
C THR A 49 4.64 28.61 -39.31
N LEU A 50 4.72 29.93 -39.17
CA LEU A 50 4.88 30.84 -40.31
C LEU A 50 6.19 30.60 -41.06
N MET A 51 7.30 30.38 -40.35
CA MET A 51 8.60 30.11 -40.97
C MET A 51 8.57 28.82 -41.80
N LEU A 52 7.92 27.76 -41.30
CA LEU A 52 7.73 26.51 -42.05
C LEU A 52 6.84 26.72 -43.27
N VAL A 53 5.70 27.40 -43.14
CA VAL A 53 4.80 27.66 -44.28
C VAL A 53 5.47 28.54 -45.34
N LEU A 54 6.17 29.61 -44.94
CA LEU A 54 6.91 30.49 -45.85
C LEU A 54 8.08 29.77 -46.53
N SER A 55 8.71 28.81 -45.85
CA SER A 55 9.76 27.98 -46.46
C SER A 55 9.26 27.11 -47.61
N TRP A 56 7.96 26.80 -47.64
CA TRP A 56 7.39 25.93 -48.67
C TRP A 56 6.81 26.71 -49.85
N SER A 57 6.70 28.04 -49.74
CA SER A 57 6.09 28.90 -50.77
C SER A 57 7.03 29.97 -51.31
N VAL A 58 7.79 30.64 -50.44
CA VAL A 58 8.54 31.87 -50.80
C VAL A 58 10.04 31.72 -50.59
N LEU A 59 10.49 31.04 -49.54
CA LEU A 59 11.91 31.04 -49.15
C LEU A 59 12.68 29.86 -49.76
N GLU A 60 13.61 30.17 -50.66
CA GLU A 60 14.53 29.19 -51.25
C GLU A 60 15.94 29.25 -50.62
N PRO A 61 16.61 28.11 -50.40
CA PRO A 61 16.11 26.74 -50.56
C PRO A 61 15.28 26.27 -49.34
N ALA A 62 14.12 25.65 -49.60
CA ALA A 62 13.15 25.26 -48.56
C ALA A 62 13.74 24.38 -47.44
N TRP A 63 14.63 23.45 -47.79
CA TRP A 63 15.25 22.53 -46.83
C TRP A 63 16.07 23.26 -45.76
N PHE A 64 16.70 24.40 -46.11
CA PHE A 64 17.55 25.15 -45.19
C PHE A 64 16.71 25.75 -44.06
N TRP A 65 15.58 26.36 -44.39
CA TRP A 65 14.68 26.99 -43.41
C TRP A 65 13.97 25.96 -42.52
N VAL A 66 13.61 24.80 -43.07
CA VAL A 66 13.10 23.67 -42.27
C VAL A 66 14.18 23.17 -41.31
N ALA A 67 15.40 22.94 -41.79
CA ALA A 67 16.53 22.51 -40.96
C ALA A 67 16.85 23.53 -39.87
N LEU A 68 16.82 24.83 -40.19
CA LEU A 68 17.03 25.90 -39.22
C LEU A 68 15.95 25.93 -38.15
N THR A 69 14.67 25.77 -38.52
CA THR A 69 13.55 25.69 -37.58
C THR A 69 13.75 24.53 -36.59
N LEU A 70 14.03 23.34 -37.13
CA LEU A 70 14.26 22.16 -36.31
C LEU A 70 15.51 22.32 -35.44
N ALA A 71 16.59 22.88 -35.97
CA ALA A 71 17.80 23.16 -35.21
C ALA A 71 17.51 24.11 -34.04
N MET A 72 16.79 25.21 -34.26
CA MET A 72 16.41 26.16 -33.20
C MET A 72 15.59 25.51 -32.09
N LEU A 73 14.67 24.60 -32.44
CA LEU A 73 13.90 23.84 -31.46
C LEU A 73 14.76 22.78 -30.73
N MET A 74 15.81 22.26 -31.36
CA MET A 74 16.69 21.22 -30.82
C MET A 74 17.87 21.73 -29.99
N VAL A 75 18.29 23.00 -30.15
CA VAL A 75 19.45 23.55 -29.43
C VAL A 75 19.34 23.35 -27.92
N GLN A 76 18.19 23.69 -27.33
CA GLN A 76 18.04 23.61 -25.87
C GLN A 76 18.04 22.16 -25.34
N PRO A 77 17.25 21.21 -25.87
CA PRO A 77 17.33 19.80 -25.49
C PRO A 77 18.71 19.18 -25.69
N LEU A 78 19.39 19.52 -26.80
CA LEU A 78 20.72 18.98 -27.11
C LEU A 78 21.76 19.47 -26.12
N LEU A 79 21.79 20.78 -25.84
CA LEU A 79 22.69 21.33 -24.83
C LEU A 79 22.44 20.71 -23.46
N ALA A 80 21.17 20.61 -23.04
CA ALA A 80 20.82 19.96 -21.77
C ALA A 80 21.32 18.51 -21.71
N SER A 81 21.09 17.72 -22.77
CA SER A 81 21.53 16.32 -22.85
C SER A 81 23.06 16.20 -22.78
N VAL A 82 23.79 17.10 -23.44
CA VAL A 82 25.26 17.17 -23.37
C VAL A 82 25.73 17.52 -21.97
N PHE A 83 25.14 18.55 -21.35
CA PHE A 83 25.47 18.93 -19.97
C PHE A 83 25.21 17.80 -18.97
N ASP A 84 24.07 17.12 -19.07
CA ASP A 84 23.70 16.01 -18.20
C ASP A 84 24.63 14.80 -18.38
N LEU A 85 25.08 14.53 -19.61
CA LEU A 85 26.05 13.47 -19.87
C LEU A 85 27.40 13.75 -19.19
N PHE A 86 27.88 14.99 -19.21
CA PHE A 86 29.15 15.37 -18.60
C PHE A 86 29.08 15.58 -17.08
N ARG A 87 27.90 15.89 -16.52
CA ARG A 87 27.72 16.15 -15.08
C ARG A 87 27.37 14.88 -14.31
N LYS A 88 28.26 13.88 -14.35
CA LYS A 88 28.08 12.62 -13.61
C LYS A 88 28.18 12.84 -12.08
N PRO A 89 27.19 12.40 -11.28
CA PRO A 89 27.31 12.35 -9.82
C PRO A 89 28.41 11.39 -9.35
N LYS A 90 29.12 11.74 -8.27
CA LYS A 90 30.25 10.92 -7.77
C LYS A 90 29.83 9.50 -7.37
N GLU A 91 28.60 9.35 -6.87
CA GLU A 91 28.09 8.12 -6.24
C GLU A 91 27.39 7.15 -7.21
N VAL A 92 27.08 7.59 -8.44
CA VAL A 92 26.37 6.76 -9.44
C VAL A 92 27.38 5.99 -10.30
N LEU A 93 27.08 4.72 -10.62
CA LEU A 93 27.91 3.93 -11.54
C LEU A 93 27.85 4.50 -12.96
N ILE A 94 28.98 4.52 -13.69
CA ILE A 94 29.06 5.08 -15.06
C ILE A 94 28.01 4.46 -15.99
N ARG A 95 27.81 3.14 -15.89
CA ARG A 95 26.82 2.41 -16.71
C ARG A 95 25.39 2.90 -16.45
N GLN A 96 25.03 3.13 -15.19
CA GLN A 96 23.71 3.65 -14.82
C GLN A 96 23.53 5.09 -15.30
N HIS A 97 24.55 5.95 -15.11
CA HIS A 97 24.55 7.33 -15.58
C HIS A 97 24.26 7.41 -17.09
N ILE A 98 25.00 6.64 -17.90
CA ILE A 98 24.80 6.62 -19.36
C ILE A 98 23.38 6.16 -19.73
N LEU A 99 22.87 5.10 -19.10
CA LEU A 99 21.51 4.61 -19.36
C LEU A 99 20.45 5.65 -19.00
N TYR A 100 20.60 6.34 -17.87
CA TYR A 100 19.70 7.42 -17.47
C TYR A 100 19.76 8.61 -18.42
N SER A 101 20.95 9.09 -18.77
CA SER A 101 21.14 10.20 -19.71
C SER A 101 20.55 9.88 -21.09
N LEU A 102 20.72 8.65 -21.59
CA LEU A 102 20.12 8.20 -22.86
C LEU A 102 18.59 8.17 -22.80
N ARG A 103 18.02 7.65 -21.70
CA ARG A 103 16.57 7.60 -21.51
C ARG A 103 15.96 9.01 -21.43
N ASP A 104 16.62 9.92 -20.74
CA ASP A 104 16.17 11.30 -20.59
C ASP A 104 16.28 12.08 -21.91
N SER A 105 17.38 11.91 -22.63
CA SER A 105 17.56 12.45 -23.98
C SER A 105 16.47 11.96 -24.94
N GLY A 106 16.13 10.67 -24.86
CA GLY A 106 15.02 10.10 -25.63
C GLY A 106 13.66 10.72 -25.27
N LEU A 107 13.42 11.01 -23.99
CA LEU A 107 12.19 11.69 -23.54
C LEU A 107 12.14 13.13 -24.06
N SER A 108 13.23 13.89 -23.97
CA SER A 108 13.31 15.25 -24.51
C SER A 108 13.10 15.29 -26.02
N LEU A 109 13.66 14.32 -26.75
CA LEU A 109 13.42 14.16 -28.19
C LEU A 109 11.94 13.86 -28.49
N THR A 110 11.32 12.98 -27.69
CA THR A 110 9.89 12.65 -27.83
C THR A 110 8.99 13.86 -27.57
N GLN A 111 9.31 14.67 -26.56
CA GLN A 111 8.60 15.92 -26.28
C GLN A 111 8.71 16.92 -27.43
N LEU A 112 9.91 17.05 -28.00
CA LEU A 112 10.15 17.93 -29.13
C LEU A 112 9.40 17.47 -30.40
N LEU A 113 9.39 16.16 -30.68
CA LEU A 113 8.56 15.61 -31.76
C LEU A 113 7.07 15.95 -31.55
N LEU A 114 6.57 15.84 -30.31
CA LEU A 114 5.20 16.20 -30.00
C LEU A 114 4.94 17.71 -30.20
N THR A 115 5.86 18.58 -29.80
CA THR A 115 5.78 20.03 -30.06
C THR A 115 5.70 20.33 -31.56
N VAL A 116 6.51 19.66 -32.40
CA VAL A 116 6.47 19.83 -33.86
C VAL A 116 5.12 19.36 -34.45
N VAL A 117 4.60 18.22 -33.97
CA VAL A 117 3.29 17.68 -34.37
C VAL A 117 2.15 18.62 -34.01
N CYS A 118 2.19 19.22 -32.81
CA CYS A 118 1.14 20.10 -32.29
C CYS A 118 1.32 21.58 -32.66
N LEU A 119 2.37 21.93 -33.40
CA LEU A 119 2.79 23.32 -33.63
C LEU A 119 1.67 24.23 -34.19
N PRO A 120 0.86 23.82 -35.21
CA PRO A 120 -0.22 24.68 -35.70
C PRO A 120 -1.34 24.89 -34.68
N TYR A 121 -1.59 23.89 -33.84
CA TYR A 121 -2.58 23.99 -32.79
C TYR A 121 -2.11 24.94 -31.67
N GLU A 122 -0.85 24.81 -31.25
CA GLU A 122 -0.23 25.74 -30.28
C GLU A 122 -0.17 27.17 -30.82
N ALA A 123 0.12 27.34 -32.12
CA ALA A 123 0.09 28.63 -32.80
C ALA A 123 -1.31 29.25 -32.77
N PHE A 124 -2.34 28.46 -33.09
CA PHE A 124 -3.74 28.91 -33.02
C PHE A 124 -4.14 29.33 -31.61
N LEU A 125 -3.87 28.50 -30.59
CA LEU A 125 -4.18 28.83 -29.20
C LEU A 125 -3.46 30.10 -28.73
N SER A 126 -2.19 30.25 -29.09
CA SER A 126 -1.40 31.41 -28.74
C SER A 126 -1.92 32.67 -29.41
N PHE A 127 -2.15 32.62 -30.73
CA PHE A 127 -2.69 33.74 -31.51
C PHE A 127 -4.08 34.15 -31.01
N ASP A 128 -4.96 33.18 -30.78
CA ASP A 128 -6.31 33.40 -30.26
C ASP A 128 -6.28 34.07 -28.87
N ALA A 129 -5.42 33.57 -27.97
CA ALA A 129 -5.25 34.17 -26.65
C ALA A 129 -4.73 35.61 -26.73
N VAL A 130 -3.76 35.89 -27.61
CA VAL A 130 -3.21 37.24 -27.84
C VAL A 130 -4.29 38.15 -28.41
N ALA A 131 -4.94 37.75 -29.50
CA ALA A 131 -5.97 38.53 -30.19
C ALA A 131 -7.16 38.86 -29.28
N ARG A 132 -7.68 37.87 -28.53
CA ARG A 132 -8.75 38.11 -27.55
C ARG A 132 -8.31 39.05 -26.44
N THR A 133 -7.07 38.97 -25.99
CA THR A 133 -6.55 39.87 -24.96
C THR A 133 -6.48 41.31 -25.48
N PHE A 134 -5.95 41.53 -26.68
CA PHE A 134 -5.96 42.85 -27.33
C PHE A 134 -7.37 43.39 -27.52
N TRP A 135 -8.31 42.56 -27.98
CA TRP A 135 -9.71 42.94 -28.14
C TRP A 135 -10.35 43.35 -26.81
N ARG A 136 -10.13 42.58 -25.74
CA ARG A 136 -10.71 42.86 -24.43
C ARG A 136 -10.13 44.11 -23.77
N LEU A 137 -8.84 44.37 -23.96
CA LEU A 137 -8.17 45.53 -23.36
C LEU A 137 -8.44 46.84 -24.10
N ASN A 138 -8.56 46.80 -25.44
CA ASN A 138 -8.63 48.01 -26.25
C ASN A 138 -10.01 48.30 -26.86
N VAL A 139 -10.90 47.30 -26.92
CA VAL A 139 -12.19 47.45 -27.60
C VAL A 139 -13.36 47.12 -26.67
N SER A 140 -13.45 45.89 -26.14
CA SER A 140 -14.66 45.47 -25.44
C SER A 140 -14.72 45.87 -23.97
N HIS A 141 -13.57 46.00 -23.29
CA HIS A 141 -13.44 46.24 -21.86
C HIS A 141 -14.28 45.32 -20.95
N LYS A 142 -14.71 44.16 -21.47
CA LYS A 142 -15.54 43.16 -20.77
C LYS A 142 -14.74 41.87 -20.54
N LEU A 143 -15.04 41.17 -19.45
CA LEU A 143 -14.45 39.87 -19.11
C LEU A 143 -12.90 39.91 -19.03
N THR A 144 -12.35 41.02 -18.54
CA THR A 144 -10.90 41.21 -18.38
C THR A 144 -10.30 40.32 -17.29
N LEU A 145 -11.12 39.86 -16.35
CA LEU A 145 -10.75 38.95 -15.25
C LEU A 145 -11.27 37.51 -15.45
N GLU A 146 -11.61 37.12 -16.68
CA GLU A 146 -12.02 35.74 -16.94
C GLU A 146 -10.81 34.79 -16.90
N TRP A 147 -10.49 34.34 -15.69
CA TRP A 147 -9.47 33.34 -15.41
C TRP A 147 -10.11 31.96 -15.34
N ASN A 148 -9.90 31.16 -16.39
CA ASN A 148 -9.99 29.69 -16.24
C ASN A 148 -8.59 29.21 -15.84
N ALA A 149 -8.32 29.14 -14.55
CA ALA A 149 -7.02 28.74 -13.98
C ALA A 149 -6.60 27.32 -14.40
N SER A 150 -7.58 26.50 -14.77
CA SER A 150 -7.43 25.25 -15.50
C SER A 150 -8.65 25.16 -16.40
N GLY A 151 -8.49 24.98 -17.72
CA GLY A 151 -9.63 24.69 -18.59
C GLY A 151 -10.45 23.57 -17.97
N GLY A 152 -11.76 23.79 -17.82
CA GLY A 152 -12.65 22.78 -17.24
C GLY A 152 -12.35 21.45 -17.90
N ILE A 153 -12.24 20.40 -17.08
CA ILE A 153 -12.11 19.02 -17.52
C ILE A 153 -13.45 18.64 -18.16
N ASP A 154 -13.76 19.24 -19.31
CA ASP A 154 -14.80 18.75 -20.18
C ASP A 154 -14.30 17.38 -20.61
N LYS A 155 -15.06 16.37 -20.19
CA LYS A 155 -14.90 14.93 -20.44
C LYS A 155 -14.96 14.61 -21.94
N THR A 156 -14.11 15.24 -22.73
CA THR A 156 -13.86 14.96 -24.15
C THR A 156 -12.81 13.86 -24.22
N THR A 157 -13.04 12.76 -23.49
CA THR A 157 -12.13 11.61 -23.37
C THR A 157 -12.10 10.74 -24.64
N GLY A 158 -12.96 11.04 -25.60
CA GLY A 158 -13.04 10.35 -26.89
C GLY A 158 -12.24 11.02 -28.00
N LEU A 159 -11.99 10.26 -29.06
CA LEU A 159 -11.33 10.75 -30.28
C LEU A 159 -12.09 11.95 -30.89
N SER A 160 -13.43 11.90 -30.87
CA SER A 160 -14.31 12.99 -31.34
C SER A 160 -14.09 14.29 -30.56
N GLY A 161 -13.85 14.17 -29.26
CA GLY A 161 -13.51 15.27 -28.37
C GLY A 161 -12.20 15.95 -28.76
N SER A 162 -11.15 15.14 -28.93
CA SER A 162 -9.84 15.63 -29.41
C SER A 162 -9.92 16.30 -30.79
N LEU A 163 -10.65 15.69 -31.74
CA LEU A 163 -10.88 16.27 -33.08
C LEU A 163 -11.64 17.60 -33.02
N ARG A 164 -12.65 17.73 -32.15
CA ARG A 164 -13.40 18.98 -31.97
C ARG A 164 -12.52 20.07 -31.36
N THR A 165 -11.69 19.73 -30.40
CA THR A 165 -10.82 20.69 -29.70
C THR A 165 -9.66 21.15 -30.57
N MET A 166 -9.08 20.26 -31.38
CA MET A 166 -7.91 20.51 -32.22
C MET A 166 -8.23 20.67 -33.72
N TRP A 167 -9.49 20.95 -34.09
CA TRP A 167 -9.97 21.00 -35.48
C TRP A 167 -9.12 21.87 -36.42
N PHE A 168 -8.53 22.94 -35.89
CA PHE A 168 -7.73 23.88 -36.66
C PHE A 168 -6.49 23.21 -37.29
N ALA A 169 -5.81 22.31 -36.57
CA ALA A 169 -4.57 21.71 -37.07
C ALA A 169 -4.80 20.84 -38.34
N PRO A 170 -5.79 19.93 -38.40
CA PRO A 170 -6.18 19.24 -39.62
C PRO A 170 -6.56 20.18 -40.78
N CYS A 171 -7.40 21.18 -40.53
CA CYS A 171 -7.84 22.11 -41.57
C CYS A 171 -6.66 22.95 -42.11
N PHE A 172 -5.80 23.44 -41.22
CA PHE A 172 -4.60 24.19 -41.57
C PHE A 172 -3.61 23.32 -42.36
N SER A 173 -3.40 22.07 -41.93
CA SER A 173 -2.57 21.12 -42.65
C SER A 173 -3.03 20.91 -44.09
N LEU A 174 -4.33 20.68 -44.31
CA LEU A 174 -4.88 20.47 -45.66
C LEU A 174 -4.73 21.72 -46.53
N ALA A 175 -4.97 22.90 -45.95
CA ALA A 175 -4.78 24.18 -46.65
C ALA A 175 -3.32 24.40 -47.06
N VAL A 176 -2.37 24.07 -46.18
CA VAL A 176 -0.93 24.21 -46.46
C VAL A 176 -0.47 23.19 -47.52
N ILE A 177 -0.94 21.95 -47.47
CA ILE A 177 -0.64 20.94 -48.52
C ILE A 177 -1.18 21.41 -49.87
N ALA A 178 -2.44 21.85 -49.92
CA ALA A 178 -3.05 22.37 -51.15
C ALA A 178 -2.24 23.56 -51.70
N HIS A 179 -1.91 24.54 -50.84
CA HIS A 179 -1.11 25.69 -51.22
C HIS A 179 0.28 25.30 -51.76
N ALA A 180 0.98 24.37 -51.10
CA ALA A 180 2.29 23.89 -51.54
C ALA A 180 2.21 23.21 -52.92
N THR A 181 1.21 22.34 -53.13
CA THR A 181 1.00 21.65 -54.43
C THR A 181 0.57 22.59 -55.55
N MET A 182 -0.08 23.71 -55.23
CA MET A 182 -0.45 24.73 -56.21
C MET A 182 0.70 25.68 -56.54
N SER A 183 1.62 25.90 -55.59
CA SER A 183 2.70 26.90 -55.73
C SER A 183 3.96 26.33 -56.38
N GLN A 184 4.20 25.01 -56.26
CA GLN A 184 5.39 24.36 -56.83
C GLN A 184 5.02 23.09 -57.63
N PRO A 185 5.63 22.88 -58.82
CA PRO A 185 5.35 21.69 -59.64
C PRO A 185 5.89 20.39 -59.02
N VAL A 186 6.89 20.47 -58.15
CA VAL A 186 7.44 19.33 -57.39
C VAL A 186 7.60 19.73 -55.93
N VAL A 187 6.71 19.22 -55.07
CA VAL A 187 6.78 19.44 -53.62
C VAL A 187 7.71 18.41 -52.98
N PRO A 188 8.73 18.82 -52.22
CA PRO A 188 9.62 17.89 -51.52
C PRO A 188 8.88 16.98 -50.54
N ALA A 189 9.30 15.71 -50.43
CA ALA A 189 8.65 14.71 -49.57
C ALA A 189 8.55 15.12 -48.09
N PHE A 190 9.52 15.89 -47.57
CA PHE A 190 9.51 16.33 -46.17
C PHE A 190 8.32 17.24 -45.83
N VAL A 191 7.76 17.97 -46.81
CA VAL A 191 6.58 18.83 -46.62
C VAL A 191 5.37 17.97 -46.27
N PHE A 192 5.16 16.86 -46.97
CA PHE A 192 4.10 15.91 -46.67
C PHE A 192 4.29 15.21 -45.33
N ILE A 193 5.53 14.96 -44.92
CA ILE A 193 5.82 14.37 -43.60
C ILE A 193 5.45 15.35 -42.48
N VAL A 194 5.90 16.60 -42.56
CA VAL A 194 5.64 17.61 -41.52
C VAL A 194 4.15 17.98 -41.50
N ALA A 195 3.56 18.35 -42.65
CA ALA A 195 2.14 18.69 -42.71
C ALA A 195 1.27 17.48 -42.38
N GLY A 196 1.59 16.28 -42.89
CA GLY A 196 0.89 15.05 -42.53
C GLY A 196 0.89 14.79 -41.03
N SER A 197 1.99 15.10 -40.32
CA SER A 197 2.02 15.00 -38.87
C SER A 197 1.02 15.94 -38.18
N TRP A 198 0.81 17.15 -38.72
CA TRP A 198 -0.18 18.10 -38.22
C TRP A 198 -1.62 17.62 -38.41
N LEU A 199 -1.89 16.96 -39.54
CA LEU A 199 -3.18 16.33 -39.83
C LEU A 199 -3.56 15.28 -38.77
N PHE A 200 -2.59 14.47 -38.34
CA PHE A 200 -2.78 13.42 -37.33
C PHE A 200 -2.58 13.89 -35.88
N SER A 201 -2.24 15.17 -35.65
CA SER A 201 -2.02 15.70 -34.30
C SER A 201 -3.16 15.47 -33.29
N PRO A 202 -4.46 15.52 -33.65
CA PRO A 202 -5.54 15.21 -32.71
C PRO A 202 -5.59 13.73 -32.34
N VAL A 203 -5.25 12.84 -33.28
CA VAL A 203 -5.20 11.38 -33.06
C VAL A 203 -4.02 11.03 -32.16
N ILE A 204 -2.85 11.61 -32.42
CA ILE A 204 -1.63 11.41 -31.62
C ILE A 204 -1.85 11.92 -30.19
N THR A 205 -2.40 13.12 -30.02
CA THR A 205 -2.69 13.71 -28.70
C THR A 205 -3.71 12.86 -27.93
N TRP A 206 -4.77 12.40 -28.60
CA TRP A 206 -5.72 11.47 -28.00
C TRP A 206 -5.08 10.15 -27.58
N TRP A 207 -4.21 9.58 -28.43
CA TRP A 207 -3.50 8.34 -28.13
C TRP A 207 -2.58 8.49 -26.90
N ILE A 208 -1.85 9.60 -26.79
CA ILE A 208 -1.00 9.91 -25.63
C ILE A 208 -1.82 10.22 -24.37
N SER A 209 -3.01 10.83 -24.51
CA SER A 209 -3.90 11.12 -23.37
C SER A 209 -4.60 9.88 -22.80
N ARG A 210 -4.53 8.73 -23.49
CA ARG A 210 -5.10 7.49 -22.97
C ARG A 210 -4.36 7.08 -21.70
N PRO A 211 -5.08 6.63 -20.66
CA PRO A 211 -4.45 6.07 -19.47
C PRO A 211 -3.52 4.91 -19.89
N ILE A 212 -2.29 4.90 -19.38
CA ILE A 212 -1.36 3.79 -19.60
C ILE A 212 -1.98 2.54 -18.97
N ALA A 213 -2.50 1.65 -19.80
CA ALA A 213 -3.04 0.38 -19.32
C ALA A 213 -1.90 -0.45 -18.73
N ARG A 214 -1.93 -0.70 -17.41
CA ARG A 214 -0.99 -1.60 -16.77
C ARG A 214 -1.10 -2.99 -17.42
N LYS A 215 0.04 -3.60 -17.75
CA LYS A 215 0.09 -5.00 -18.18
C LYS A 215 -0.54 -5.85 -17.09
N LYS A 216 -1.71 -6.45 -17.37
CA LYS A 216 -2.29 -7.45 -16.49
C LYS A 216 -1.38 -8.68 -16.53
N SER A 217 -0.66 -8.92 -15.44
CA SER A 217 0.07 -10.16 -15.24
C SER A 217 -0.91 -11.33 -15.28
N SER A 218 -0.78 -12.21 -16.28
CA SER A 218 -1.61 -13.41 -16.37
C SER A 218 -1.14 -14.42 -15.32
N LEU A 219 -2.04 -14.83 -14.44
CA LEU A 219 -1.88 -16.01 -13.60
C LEU A 219 -2.45 -17.21 -14.35
N ALA A 220 -1.88 -18.40 -14.15
CA ALA A 220 -2.49 -19.61 -14.69
C ALA A 220 -3.89 -19.82 -14.06
N PRO A 221 -4.83 -20.51 -14.75
CA PRO A 221 -6.15 -20.82 -14.19
C PRO A 221 -6.06 -21.54 -12.84
N GLU A 222 -5.14 -22.51 -12.71
CA GLU A 222 -4.89 -23.26 -11.48
C GLU A 222 -4.42 -22.36 -10.34
N GLN A 223 -3.51 -21.43 -10.62
CA GLN A 223 -3.05 -20.42 -9.65
C GLN A 223 -4.21 -19.53 -9.20
N SER A 224 -5.11 -19.16 -10.11
CA SER A 224 -6.28 -18.35 -9.78
C SER A 224 -7.24 -19.11 -8.85
N ILE A 225 -7.47 -20.41 -9.10
CA ILE A 225 -8.25 -21.28 -8.21
C ILE A 225 -7.58 -21.41 -6.85
N PHE A 226 -6.26 -21.61 -6.81
CA PHE A 226 -5.48 -21.66 -5.58
C PHE A 226 -5.67 -20.40 -4.73
N LEU A 227 -5.48 -19.21 -5.31
CA LEU A 227 -5.63 -17.94 -4.59
C LEU A 227 -7.06 -17.70 -4.10
N ARG A 228 -8.08 -18.10 -4.88
CA ARG A 228 -9.48 -17.98 -4.46
C ARG A 228 -9.82 -18.86 -3.25
N LYS A 229 -9.29 -20.08 -3.18
CA LYS A 229 -9.42 -20.92 -1.97
C LYS A 229 -8.78 -20.28 -0.75
N ILE A 230 -7.59 -19.70 -0.90
CA ILE A 230 -6.93 -18.95 0.19
C ILE A 230 -7.78 -17.75 0.60
N ALA A 231 -8.37 -17.00 -0.35
CA ALA A 231 -9.27 -15.89 -0.05
C ALA A 231 -10.49 -16.34 0.76
N ARG A 232 -11.12 -17.46 0.39
CA ARG A 232 -12.28 -17.99 1.13
C ARG A 232 -11.91 -18.47 2.54
N ARG A 233 -10.77 -19.13 2.71
CA ARG A 233 -10.23 -19.52 4.04
C ARG A 233 -9.91 -18.30 4.90
N THR A 234 -9.28 -17.28 4.32
CA THR A 234 -8.96 -16.00 4.99
C THR A 234 -10.24 -15.29 5.45
N TRP A 235 -11.30 -15.27 4.62
CA TRP A 235 -12.60 -14.70 5.01
C TRP A 235 -13.24 -15.43 6.19
N ALA A 236 -13.06 -16.75 6.31
CA ALA A 236 -13.64 -17.52 7.42
C ALA A 236 -13.17 -17.05 8.81
N PHE A 237 -12.02 -16.38 8.90
CA PHE A 237 -11.56 -15.73 10.14
C PHE A 237 -12.57 -14.67 10.60
N PHE A 238 -12.88 -13.71 9.73
CA PHE A 238 -13.82 -12.63 10.03
C PHE A 238 -15.25 -13.12 10.19
N GLU A 239 -15.63 -14.15 9.44
CA GLU A 239 -16.93 -14.80 9.56
C GLU A 239 -17.12 -15.47 10.94
N THR A 240 -16.05 -16.05 11.50
CA THR A 240 -16.09 -16.72 12.80
C THR A 240 -15.97 -15.74 13.97
N PHE A 241 -14.99 -14.83 13.91
CA PHE A 241 -14.58 -14.03 15.07
C PHE A 241 -15.20 -12.63 15.13
N VAL A 242 -15.75 -12.11 14.01
CA VAL A 242 -16.50 -10.85 14.01
C VAL A 242 -17.98 -11.17 14.11
N ALA A 243 -18.41 -11.41 15.34
CA ALA A 243 -19.73 -11.92 15.69
C ALA A 243 -20.34 -11.12 16.86
N PRO A 244 -21.63 -11.31 17.19
CA PRO A 244 -22.28 -10.61 18.30
C PRO A 244 -21.58 -10.74 19.65
N ALA A 245 -20.89 -11.87 19.91
CA ALA A 245 -20.18 -12.12 21.17
C ALA A 245 -19.07 -11.08 21.44
N ASP A 246 -18.36 -10.65 20.40
CA ASP A 246 -17.30 -9.64 20.45
C ASP A 246 -17.81 -8.26 19.99
N ASN A 247 -19.11 -7.99 20.16
CA ASN A 247 -19.77 -6.75 19.72
C ASN A 247 -19.53 -6.40 18.23
N TRP A 248 -19.34 -7.42 17.38
CA TRP A 248 -18.98 -7.26 15.97
C TRP A 248 -17.63 -6.56 15.72
N LEU A 249 -16.73 -6.60 16.70
CA LEU A 249 -15.35 -6.14 16.56
C LEU A 249 -14.41 -7.34 16.33
N PRO A 250 -13.37 -7.20 15.51
CA PRO A 250 -12.37 -8.26 15.35
C PRO A 250 -11.46 -8.35 16.58
N PRO A 251 -11.18 -9.56 17.12
CA PRO A 251 -10.12 -9.73 18.11
C PRO A 251 -8.75 -9.46 17.47
N ASP A 252 -7.75 -9.18 18.30
CA ASP A 252 -6.40 -8.84 17.82
C ASP A 252 -5.73 -10.05 17.19
N ASN A 253 -5.76 -11.16 17.93
CA ASN A 253 -5.26 -12.44 17.45
C ASN A 253 -6.04 -13.63 18.03
N TYR A 254 -6.03 -14.71 17.27
CA TYR A 254 -6.49 -16.04 17.68
C TYR A 254 -5.30 -17.00 17.65
N GLN A 255 -5.10 -17.78 18.71
CA GLN A 255 -4.06 -18.79 18.82
C GLN A 255 -4.71 -20.18 18.87
N GLU A 256 -4.32 -21.05 17.94
CA GLU A 256 -4.92 -22.39 17.79
C GLU A 256 -4.25 -23.43 18.70
N ASN A 257 -2.94 -23.29 18.95
CA ASN A 257 -2.17 -24.23 19.75
C ASN A 257 -1.48 -23.53 20.94
N ARG A 258 -1.38 -24.24 22.07
CA ARG A 258 -0.71 -23.86 23.33
C ARG A 258 -1.31 -22.69 24.13
N PRO A 259 -2.28 -22.89 25.04
CA PRO A 259 -3.64 -23.36 24.76
C PRO A 259 -4.36 -22.55 23.67
N VAL A 260 -5.57 -22.95 23.29
CA VAL A 260 -6.45 -22.13 22.44
C VAL A 260 -6.77 -20.83 23.18
N ALA A 261 -6.50 -19.68 22.57
CA ALA A 261 -6.73 -18.38 23.18
C ALA A 261 -7.20 -17.36 22.14
N ILE A 262 -8.20 -16.55 22.52
CA ILE A 262 -8.64 -15.38 21.76
C ILE A 262 -8.19 -14.16 22.56
N ALA A 263 -7.44 -13.26 21.92
CA ALA A 263 -7.15 -11.96 22.50
C ALA A 263 -8.33 -11.02 22.24
N HIS A 264 -9.25 -10.95 23.20
CA HIS A 264 -10.44 -10.09 23.20
C HIS A 264 -10.09 -8.59 23.32
N ARG A 265 -9.22 -8.10 22.42
CA ARG A 265 -8.87 -6.70 22.27
C ARG A 265 -8.86 -6.31 20.80
N THR A 266 -9.12 -5.05 20.48
CA THR A 266 -9.07 -4.56 19.10
C THR A 266 -8.40 -3.19 19.00
N SER A 267 -7.92 -2.88 17.80
CA SER A 267 -7.26 -1.62 17.46
C SER A 267 -7.99 -0.87 16.35
N PRO A 268 -7.76 0.44 16.16
CA PRO A 268 -8.40 1.19 15.08
C PRO A 268 -8.08 0.62 13.69
N THR A 269 -6.86 0.13 13.47
CA THR A 269 -6.47 -0.55 12.23
C THR A 269 -7.24 -1.88 12.05
N ASN A 270 -7.38 -2.70 13.11
CA ASN A 270 -8.15 -3.95 13.05
C ASN A 270 -9.62 -3.66 12.71
N MET A 271 -10.24 -2.67 13.35
CA MET A 271 -11.62 -2.26 13.06
C MET A 271 -11.80 -1.84 11.59
N GLY A 272 -10.96 -0.92 11.11
CA GLY A 272 -11.08 -0.40 9.74
C GLY A 272 -10.84 -1.47 8.68
N ILE A 273 -9.86 -2.37 8.87
CA ILE A 273 -9.57 -3.41 7.88
C ILE A 273 -10.61 -4.53 7.89
N SER A 274 -11.23 -4.83 9.04
CA SER A 274 -12.37 -5.77 9.13
C SER A 274 -13.59 -5.25 8.36
N LEU A 275 -13.86 -3.94 8.44
CA LEU A 275 -14.91 -3.29 7.65
C LEU A 275 -14.64 -3.40 6.14
N LEU A 276 -13.41 -3.19 5.69
CA LEU A 276 -13.04 -3.43 4.29
C LEU A 276 -13.03 -4.92 3.92
N ALA A 277 -12.75 -5.83 4.86
CA ALA A 277 -12.85 -7.27 4.65
C ALA A 277 -14.30 -7.69 4.38
N ASN A 278 -15.30 -7.12 5.09
CA ASN A 278 -16.71 -7.33 4.78
C ASN A 278 -17.03 -6.92 3.33
N LEU A 279 -16.55 -5.75 2.90
CA LEU A 279 -16.76 -5.27 1.53
C LEU A 279 -16.05 -6.14 0.49
N ALA A 280 -14.84 -6.61 0.77
CA ALA A 280 -14.12 -7.54 -0.10
C ALA A 280 -14.82 -8.90 -0.21
N ALA A 281 -15.37 -9.42 0.89
CA ALA A 281 -16.15 -10.65 0.91
C ALA A 281 -17.43 -10.52 0.05
N HIS A 282 -18.09 -9.37 0.09
CA HIS A 282 -19.20 -9.07 -0.82
C HIS A 282 -18.73 -9.06 -2.28
N ASP A 283 -17.61 -8.41 -2.59
CA ASP A 283 -17.07 -8.38 -3.96
C ASP A 283 -16.69 -9.77 -4.48
N PHE A 284 -16.18 -10.66 -3.62
CA PHE A 284 -15.91 -12.07 -3.93
C PHE A 284 -17.18 -12.92 -4.08
N GLY A 285 -18.34 -12.43 -3.64
CA GLY A 285 -19.60 -13.20 -3.61
C GLY A 285 -19.72 -14.16 -2.42
N TYR A 286 -18.91 -13.96 -1.36
CA TYR A 286 -18.97 -14.77 -0.14
C TYR A 286 -20.15 -14.37 0.77
N ILE A 287 -20.55 -13.10 0.75
CA ILE A 287 -21.73 -12.61 1.47
C ILE A 287 -22.65 -11.78 0.56
N ALA A 288 -23.94 -11.83 0.86
CA ALA A 288 -24.96 -11.07 0.16
C ALA A 288 -25.01 -9.59 0.60
N THR A 289 -25.78 -8.76 -0.11
CA THR A 289 -25.82 -7.30 0.12
C THR A 289 -26.42 -6.96 1.49
N THR A 290 -27.53 -7.62 1.88
CA THR A 290 -28.12 -7.44 3.21
C THR A 290 -27.15 -7.81 4.34
N LYS A 291 -26.40 -8.91 4.18
CA LYS A 291 -25.41 -9.35 5.17
C LYS A 291 -24.24 -8.38 5.31
N LEU A 292 -23.76 -7.82 4.20
CA LEU A 292 -22.74 -6.75 4.21
C LEU A 292 -23.22 -5.55 5.04
N LEU A 293 -24.45 -5.08 4.78
CA LEU A 293 -25.01 -3.92 5.48
C LEU A 293 -25.25 -4.21 6.96
N GLU A 294 -25.79 -5.38 7.31
CA GLU A 294 -26.00 -5.82 8.70
C GLU A 294 -24.68 -5.80 9.48
N ARG A 295 -23.65 -6.49 8.98
CA ARG A 295 -22.34 -6.60 9.65
C ARG A 295 -21.67 -5.23 9.80
N THR A 296 -21.75 -4.41 8.76
CA THR A 296 -21.16 -3.06 8.75
C THR A 296 -21.88 -2.15 9.74
N ALA A 297 -23.21 -2.08 9.70
CA ALA A 297 -24.01 -1.24 10.59
C ALA A 297 -23.82 -1.64 12.06
N ASN A 298 -23.81 -2.93 12.38
CA ASN A 298 -23.59 -3.41 13.74
C ASN A 298 -22.19 -3.02 14.27
N SER A 299 -21.16 -3.15 13.42
CA SER A 299 -19.79 -2.75 13.79
C SER A 299 -19.70 -1.24 14.06
N LEU A 300 -20.28 -0.41 13.18
CA LEU A 300 -20.26 1.06 13.33
C LEU A 300 -21.09 1.54 14.53
N GLN A 301 -22.22 0.89 14.81
CA GLN A 301 -23.02 1.16 15.99
C GLN A 301 -22.22 0.87 17.28
N THR A 302 -21.43 -0.21 17.29
CA THR A 302 -20.49 -0.47 18.39
C THR A 302 -19.43 0.62 18.48
N MET A 303 -18.75 0.93 17.38
CA MET A 303 -17.69 1.96 17.33
C MET A 303 -18.17 3.34 17.80
N THR A 304 -19.41 3.72 17.48
CA THR A 304 -19.99 5.00 17.88
C THR A 304 -20.15 5.12 19.40
N ARG A 305 -20.42 4.02 20.09
CA ARG A 305 -20.60 3.95 21.56
C ARG A 305 -19.28 3.96 22.33
N MET A 306 -18.16 3.72 21.66
CA MET A 306 -16.85 3.59 22.32
C MET A 306 -16.27 4.95 22.73
N PRO A 307 -15.62 5.05 23.91
CA PRO A 307 -14.95 6.28 24.35
C PRO A 307 -13.82 6.67 23.39
N ARG A 308 -13.66 7.97 23.11
CA ARG A 308 -12.71 8.54 22.14
C ARG A 308 -12.04 9.80 22.69
N HIS A 309 -10.90 10.20 22.10
CA HIS A 309 -10.21 11.45 22.41
C HIS A 309 -10.11 12.32 21.15
N SER A 310 -10.78 13.47 21.12
CA SER A 310 -10.77 14.39 19.97
C SER A 310 -11.12 13.72 18.62
N GLY A 311 -12.08 12.80 18.64
CA GLY A 311 -12.48 11.98 17.49
C GLY A 311 -11.64 10.70 17.29
N HIS A 312 -10.44 10.62 17.88
CA HIS A 312 -9.57 9.45 17.76
C HIS A 312 -9.99 8.29 18.67
N PHE A 313 -9.85 7.08 18.16
CA PHE A 313 -9.92 5.85 18.93
C PHE A 313 -8.59 5.58 19.65
N TYR A 314 -8.64 4.94 20.81
CA TYR A 314 -7.47 4.43 21.51
C TYR A 314 -6.90 3.19 20.82
N ASN A 315 -5.62 2.89 21.06
CA ASN A 315 -4.95 1.74 20.45
C ASN A 315 -5.60 0.40 20.79
N TRP A 316 -6.17 0.28 21.99
CA TRP A 316 -6.70 -0.97 22.49
C TRP A 316 -8.02 -0.77 23.22
N TYR A 317 -9.02 -1.57 22.82
CA TYR A 317 -10.28 -1.75 23.54
C TYR A 317 -10.50 -3.22 23.76
N ASP A 318 -11.09 -3.57 24.89
CA ASP A 318 -11.63 -4.89 25.13
C ASP A 318 -12.88 -5.12 24.26
N THR A 319 -12.93 -6.22 23.49
CA THR A 319 -14.00 -6.46 22.50
C THR A 319 -15.33 -6.87 23.13
N GLU A 320 -15.32 -7.41 24.35
CA GLU A 320 -16.53 -7.86 25.04
C GLU A 320 -17.18 -6.71 25.83
N THR A 321 -16.37 -5.92 26.53
CA THR A 321 -16.81 -4.85 27.45
C THR A 321 -16.79 -3.45 26.84
N LEU A 322 -16.13 -3.28 25.69
CA LEU A 322 -15.92 -1.99 24.99
C LEU A 322 -15.11 -0.97 25.80
N GLN A 323 -14.48 -1.38 26.89
CA GLN A 323 -13.65 -0.50 27.71
C GLN A 323 -12.28 -0.26 27.07
N PRO A 324 -11.76 0.98 27.06
CA PRO A 324 -10.39 1.26 26.69
C PRO A 324 -9.41 0.52 27.62
N LEU A 325 -8.39 -0.11 27.04
CA LEU A 325 -7.31 -0.72 27.82
C LEU A 325 -6.24 0.32 28.16
N MET A 326 -5.68 0.23 29.36
CA MET A 326 -4.63 1.16 29.82
C MET A 326 -3.26 0.75 29.29
N PRO A 327 -2.38 1.72 28.94
CA PRO A 327 -2.63 3.17 28.92
C PRO A 327 -3.54 3.59 27.75
N MET A 328 -4.39 4.60 27.98
CA MET A 328 -5.21 5.20 26.92
C MET A 328 -4.31 5.99 25.97
N TYR A 329 -3.94 5.36 24.86
CA TYR A 329 -2.97 5.90 23.90
C TYR A 329 -3.63 6.07 22.52
N VAL A 330 -3.36 7.20 21.87
CA VAL A 330 -3.80 7.50 20.49
C VAL A 330 -2.61 7.39 19.55
N SER A 331 -2.69 6.50 18.56
CA SER A 331 -1.69 6.32 17.50
C SER A 331 -2.04 7.14 16.26
N SER A 332 -1.08 7.90 15.74
CA SER A 332 -1.25 8.67 14.50
C SER A 332 -1.47 7.77 13.28
N VAL A 333 -0.78 6.63 13.24
CA VAL A 333 -0.89 5.65 12.14
C VAL A 333 -2.22 4.94 12.17
N ASP A 334 -2.64 4.45 13.34
CA ASP A 334 -3.91 3.72 13.44
C ASP A 334 -5.11 4.62 13.11
N SER A 335 -5.05 5.88 13.55
CA SER A 335 -6.03 6.90 13.19
C SER A 335 -6.09 7.15 11.69
N GLY A 336 -4.92 7.27 11.04
CA GLY A 336 -4.83 7.52 9.60
C GLY A 336 -5.28 6.33 8.77
N ASN A 337 -4.91 5.12 9.18
CA ASN A 337 -5.36 3.87 8.57
C ASN A 337 -6.88 3.75 8.67
N LEU A 338 -7.44 3.96 9.86
CA LEU A 338 -8.88 3.90 10.07
C LEU A 338 -9.60 4.94 9.19
N ALA A 339 -9.18 6.20 9.20
CA ALA A 339 -9.78 7.24 8.35
C ALA A 339 -9.72 6.87 6.85
N ALA A 340 -8.58 6.38 6.37
CA ALA A 340 -8.45 5.91 4.98
C ALA A 340 -9.44 4.78 4.66
N PHE A 341 -9.58 3.81 5.56
CA PHE A 341 -10.43 2.64 5.38
C PHE A 341 -11.91 3.00 5.43
N LEU A 342 -12.34 3.88 6.35
CA LEU A 342 -13.71 4.37 6.45
C LEU A 342 -14.12 5.14 5.18
N ILE A 343 -13.26 6.05 4.70
CA ILE A 343 -13.52 6.81 3.47
C ILE A 343 -13.55 5.89 2.24
N THR A 344 -12.72 4.85 2.20
CA THR A 344 -12.74 3.85 1.12
C THR A 344 -14.01 3.00 1.16
N LEU A 345 -14.46 2.60 2.36
CA LEU A 345 -15.70 1.85 2.57
C LEU A 345 -16.91 2.68 2.11
N ARG A 346 -16.96 3.97 2.46
CA ARG A 346 -18.00 4.90 2.02
C ARG A 346 -18.19 4.88 0.50
N SER A 347 -17.10 5.02 -0.25
CA SER A 347 -17.11 4.90 -1.72
C SER A 347 -17.64 3.55 -2.19
N GLY A 348 -17.28 2.46 -1.51
CA GLY A 348 -17.78 1.12 -1.80
C GLY A 348 -19.29 0.98 -1.61
N LEU A 349 -19.83 1.48 -0.50
CA LEU A 349 -21.25 1.40 -0.18
C LEU A 349 -22.09 2.29 -1.11
N ARG A 350 -21.59 3.46 -1.50
CA ARG A 350 -22.25 4.35 -2.48
C ARG A 350 -22.55 3.65 -3.79
N LEU A 351 -21.63 2.78 -4.25
CA LEU A 351 -21.77 2.04 -5.51
C LEU A 351 -22.85 0.96 -5.46
N LEU A 352 -23.29 0.50 -4.28
CA LEU A 352 -24.31 -0.55 -4.16
C LEU A 352 -25.66 -0.11 -4.72
N LYS A 353 -25.97 1.18 -4.62
CA LYS A 353 -27.23 1.76 -5.11
C LYS A 353 -27.44 1.55 -6.62
N ASP A 354 -26.36 1.67 -7.39
CA ASP A 354 -26.40 1.68 -8.86
C ASP A 354 -25.90 0.37 -9.50
N ARG A 355 -25.53 -0.62 -8.69
CA ARG A 355 -25.18 -1.96 -9.16
C ARG A 355 -26.42 -2.88 -9.19
N PRO A 356 -26.42 -3.92 -10.03
CA PRO A 356 -27.44 -4.97 -9.97
C PRO A 356 -27.50 -5.57 -8.56
N ILE A 357 -28.72 -5.82 -8.06
CA ILE A 357 -28.94 -6.34 -6.71
C ILE A 357 -28.31 -7.73 -6.49
N VAL A 358 -28.21 -8.52 -7.56
CA VAL A 358 -27.47 -9.79 -7.54
C VAL A 358 -26.05 -9.51 -8.00
N ASN A 359 -25.08 -9.75 -7.12
CA ASN A 359 -23.68 -9.67 -7.50
C ASN A 359 -23.38 -10.75 -8.56
N SER A 360 -22.79 -10.34 -9.67
CA SER A 360 -22.31 -11.23 -10.75
C SER A 360 -21.42 -12.39 -10.28
N ARG A 361 -20.78 -12.27 -9.11
CA ARG A 361 -19.84 -13.25 -8.56
C ARG A 361 -20.41 -14.17 -7.48
N VAL A 362 -21.72 -14.12 -7.19
CA VAL A 362 -22.32 -15.02 -6.18
C VAL A 362 -21.99 -16.49 -6.45
N PHE A 363 -22.11 -16.93 -7.71
CA PHE A 363 -21.80 -18.32 -8.08
C PHE A 363 -20.31 -18.64 -8.08
N ASP A 364 -19.44 -17.66 -8.39
CA ASP A 364 -17.99 -17.81 -8.24
C ASP A 364 -17.63 -18.01 -6.75
N GLY A 365 -18.23 -17.23 -5.86
CA GLY A 365 -18.04 -17.35 -4.41
C GLY A 365 -18.52 -18.69 -3.86
N LEU A 366 -19.63 -19.22 -4.36
CA LEU A 366 -20.11 -20.57 -4.03
C LEU A 366 -19.14 -21.65 -4.55
N SER A 367 -18.59 -21.46 -5.75
CA SER A 367 -17.57 -22.35 -6.32
C SER A 367 -16.30 -22.39 -5.47
N ASP A 368 -15.87 -21.25 -4.95
CA ASP A 368 -14.72 -21.14 -4.06
C ASP A 368 -14.94 -21.89 -2.75
N THR A 369 -16.11 -21.71 -2.11
CA THR A 369 -16.48 -22.45 -0.88
C THR A 369 -16.57 -23.94 -1.13
N LEU A 370 -17.15 -24.39 -2.25
CA LEU A 370 -17.19 -25.80 -2.63
C LEU A 370 -15.78 -26.36 -2.86
N ALA A 371 -14.87 -25.59 -3.46
CA ALA A 371 -13.49 -26.01 -3.67
C ALA A 371 -12.74 -26.23 -2.35
N VAL A 372 -12.94 -25.34 -1.37
CA VAL A 372 -12.37 -25.50 -0.01
C VAL A 372 -12.99 -26.71 0.70
N LEU A 373 -14.31 -26.90 0.61
CA LEU A 373 -15.02 -28.05 1.17
C LEU A 373 -14.48 -29.38 0.64
N LYS A 374 -14.29 -29.49 -0.68
CA LYS A 374 -13.71 -30.70 -1.30
C LYS A 374 -12.31 -31.01 -0.77
N GLU A 375 -11.52 -30.00 -0.45
CA GLU A 375 -10.18 -30.20 0.14
C GLU A 375 -10.26 -30.63 1.59
N ALA A 376 -11.12 -29.99 2.39
CA ALA A 376 -11.33 -30.36 3.78
C ALA A 376 -11.81 -31.82 3.92
N CYS A 377 -12.77 -32.25 3.08
CA CYS A 377 -13.24 -33.64 3.08
C CYS A 377 -12.19 -34.66 2.63
N LYS A 378 -11.20 -34.27 1.79
CA LYS A 378 -10.11 -35.15 1.39
C LYS A 378 -9.06 -35.34 2.49
N ALA A 379 -8.89 -34.33 3.34
CA ALA A 379 -7.96 -34.39 4.46
C ALA A 379 -8.50 -35.27 5.61
N ASP A 380 -9.82 -35.29 5.81
CA ASP A 380 -10.49 -36.14 6.81
C ASP A 380 -10.63 -37.59 6.34
N SER A 381 -9.67 -38.45 6.71
CA SER A 381 -9.65 -39.89 6.37
C SER A 381 -10.80 -40.73 6.96
N SER A 382 -11.62 -40.15 7.85
CA SER A 382 -12.71 -40.81 8.57
C SER A 382 -14.08 -40.70 7.90
N ASN A 383 -14.22 -39.89 6.85
CA ASN A 383 -15.51 -39.67 6.18
C ASN A 383 -15.65 -40.53 4.92
N SER A 384 -16.84 -41.14 4.74
CA SER A 384 -17.24 -41.73 3.46
C SER A 384 -17.10 -40.70 2.34
N PRO A 385 -16.67 -41.09 1.13
CA PRO A 385 -16.50 -40.13 0.02
C PRO A 385 -17.84 -39.50 -0.34
N ALA A 386 -18.03 -38.24 0.02
CA ALA A 386 -19.21 -37.46 -0.36
C ALA A 386 -19.19 -37.21 -1.88
N ASP A 387 -20.32 -37.42 -2.54
CA ASP A 387 -20.46 -37.14 -3.97
C ASP A 387 -20.75 -35.65 -4.21
N PHE A 388 -19.79 -34.95 -4.83
CA PHE A 388 -19.93 -33.54 -5.19
C PHE A 388 -20.31 -33.33 -6.66
N THR A 389 -20.56 -34.40 -7.43
CA THR A 389 -20.68 -34.36 -8.89
C THR A 389 -21.87 -33.50 -9.33
N GLU A 390 -23.04 -33.67 -8.72
CA GLU A 390 -24.24 -32.91 -9.05
C GLU A 390 -24.07 -31.40 -8.79
N ILE A 391 -23.61 -31.04 -7.58
CA ILE A 391 -23.37 -29.64 -7.19
C ILE A 391 -22.32 -28.98 -8.09
N SER A 392 -21.24 -29.72 -8.40
CA SER A 392 -20.18 -29.22 -9.28
C SER A 392 -20.68 -28.96 -10.69
N ARG A 393 -21.53 -29.86 -11.21
CA ARG A 393 -22.14 -29.72 -12.54
C ARG A 393 -23.07 -28.51 -12.59
N GLU A 394 -23.90 -28.35 -11.57
CA GLU A 394 -24.82 -27.22 -11.47
C GLU A 394 -24.07 -25.88 -11.42
N LEU A 395 -23.08 -25.74 -10.53
CA LEU A 395 -22.29 -24.50 -10.46
C LEU A 395 -21.54 -24.22 -11.77
N ALA A 396 -20.93 -25.23 -12.38
CA ALA A 396 -20.24 -25.06 -13.66
C ALA A 396 -21.19 -24.62 -14.79
N ALA A 397 -22.40 -25.17 -14.82
CA ALA A 397 -23.43 -24.79 -15.78
C ALA A 397 -23.88 -23.34 -15.58
N VAL A 398 -24.16 -22.93 -14.34
CA VAL A 398 -24.64 -21.58 -14.01
C VAL A 398 -23.55 -20.52 -14.26
N ILE A 399 -22.31 -20.78 -13.86
CA ILE A 399 -21.17 -19.86 -14.12
C ILE A 399 -20.96 -19.68 -15.63
N SER A 400 -21.06 -20.76 -16.40
CA SER A 400 -20.91 -20.71 -17.87
C SER A 400 -22.09 -19.99 -18.54
N ALA A 401 -23.31 -20.20 -18.05
CA ALA A 401 -24.52 -19.57 -18.58
C ALA A 401 -24.60 -18.07 -18.27
N CYS A 402 -23.98 -17.61 -17.17
CA CYS A 402 -23.99 -16.23 -16.70
C CYS A 402 -25.43 -15.66 -16.69
N PRO A 403 -26.29 -16.15 -15.78
CA PRO A 403 -27.72 -15.83 -15.78
C PRO A 403 -27.94 -14.33 -15.65
N LYS A 404 -28.67 -13.75 -16.61
CA LYS A 404 -29.02 -12.32 -16.65
C LYS A 404 -30.43 -12.02 -16.18
N THR A 405 -31.20 -13.05 -15.82
CA THR A 405 -32.60 -12.91 -15.46
C THR A 405 -32.87 -13.36 -14.03
N ILE A 406 -33.82 -12.71 -13.37
CA ILE A 406 -34.24 -13.02 -12.00
C ILE A 406 -34.64 -14.49 -11.89
N PHE A 407 -35.47 -14.98 -12.82
CA PHE A 407 -35.96 -16.36 -12.81
C PHE A 407 -34.81 -17.39 -12.87
N SER A 408 -33.83 -17.19 -13.76
CA SER A 408 -32.71 -18.13 -13.90
C SER A 408 -31.81 -18.17 -12.67
N VAL A 409 -31.56 -17.01 -12.05
CA VAL A 409 -30.83 -16.93 -10.77
C VAL A 409 -31.62 -17.64 -9.67
N LEU A 410 -32.92 -17.37 -9.56
CA LEU A 410 -33.78 -17.97 -8.53
C LEU A 410 -33.80 -19.50 -8.62
N GLN A 411 -34.00 -20.06 -9.82
CA GLN A 411 -34.03 -21.51 -10.04
C GLN A 411 -32.70 -22.16 -9.66
N SER A 412 -31.59 -21.54 -10.08
CA SER A 412 -30.24 -22.00 -9.76
C SER A 412 -30.00 -22.02 -8.25
N LEU A 413 -30.33 -20.93 -7.55
CA LEU A 413 -30.17 -20.83 -6.10
C LEU A 413 -31.09 -21.82 -5.34
N LYS A 414 -32.36 -21.98 -5.76
CA LYS A 414 -33.27 -22.97 -5.17
C LYS A 414 -32.71 -24.39 -5.31
N LYS A 415 -32.21 -24.76 -6.50
CA LYS A 415 -31.60 -26.08 -6.73
C LYS A 415 -30.34 -26.28 -5.90
N LEU A 416 -29.43 -25.30 -5.88
CA LEU A 416 -28.20 -25.37 -5.07
C LEU A 416 -28.49 -25.47 -3.57
N ASN A 417 -29.53 -24.79 -3.09
CA ASN A 417 -29.92 -24.83 -1.69
C ASN A 417 -30.35 -26.24 -1.25
N VAL A 418 -31.19 -26.91 -2.04
CA VAL A 418 -31.60 -28.30 -1.79
C VAL A 418 -30.39 -29.23 -1.75
N LEU A 419 -29.51 -29.13 -2.76
CA LEU A 419 -28.32 -29.97 -2.83
C LEU A 419 -27.34 -29.71 -1.66
N ALA A 420 -27.24 -28.45 -1.21
CA ALA A 420 -26.40 -28.09 -0.08
C ALA A 420 -26.93 -28.64 1.26
N ASP A 421 -28.25 -28.57 1.48
CA ASP A 421 -28.89 -29.13 2.68
C ASP A 421 -28.74 -30.66 2.73
N ASP A 422 -28.89 -31.35 1.59
CA ASP A 422 -28.67 -32.79 1.49
C ASP A 422 -27.22 -33.16 1.79
N LEU A 423 -26.25 -32.38 1.29
CA LEU A 423 -24.83 -32.59 1.56
C LEU A 423 -24.50 -32.43 3.06
N VAL A 424 -25.06 -31.42 3.72
CA VAL A 424 -24.89 -31.23 5.18
C VAL A 424 -25.46 -32.43 5.95
N ARG A 425 -26.63 -32.96 5.55
CA ARG A 425 -27.23 -34.14 6.19
C ARG A 425 -26.34 -35.37 6.06
N VAL A 426 -25.79 -35.62 4.87
CA VAL A 426 -24.88 -36.76 4.63
C VAL A 426 -23.62 -36.64 5.49
N LEU A 427 -22.98 -35.47 5.50
CA LEU A 427 -21.74 -35.25 6.24
C LEU A 427 -21.93 -35.19 7.76
N SER A 428 -23.12 -34.83 8.25
CA SER A 428 -23.41 -34.76 9.70
C SER A 428 -23.50 -36.13 10.38
N THR A 429 -23.52 -37.23 9.60
CA THR A 429 -23.57 -38.60 10.14
C THR A 429 -22.21 -39.13 10.62
N GLY A 430 -21.11 -38.46 10.25
CA GLY A 430 -19.76 -38.66 10.81
C GLY A 430 -19.43 -37.55 11.83
N ALA A 431 -18.52 -37.83 12.77
CA ALA A 431 -18.14 -36.90 13.84
C ALA A 431 -17.67 -35.50 13.36
N GLU A 432 -17.65 -34.53 14.28
CA GLU A 432 -17.24 -33.14 14.01
C GLU A 432 -15.83 -33.02 13.40
N GLY A 433 -15.70 -32.26 12.31
CA GLY A 433 -14.47 -32.08 11.54
C GLY A 433 -14.50 -30.83 10.64
N GLU A 434 -13.40 -30.52 9.95
CA GLU A 434 -13.33 -29.32 9.09
C GLU A 434 -14.28 -29.44 7.88
N GLY A 435 -14.51 -30.66 7.37
CA GLY A 435 -15.45 -30.92 6.28
C GLY A 435 -16.88 -30.50 6.60
N ILE A 436 -17.41 -30.82 7.78
CA ILE A 436 -18.78 -30.44 8.16
C ILE A 436 -18.91 -28.92 8.37
N TYR A 437 -17.87 -28.25 8.88
CA TYR A 437 -17.86 -26.79 8.99
C TYR A 437 -18.03 -26.13 7.62
N TRP A 438 -17.23 -26.55 6.62
CA TRP A 438 -17.31 -25.99 5.27
C TRP A 438 -18.61 -26.35 4.54
N ALA A 439 -19.21 -27.51 4.85
CA ALA A 439 -20.51 -27.89 4.30
C ALA A 439 -21.62 -26.97 4.83
N ARG A 440 -21.61 -26.68 6.14
CA ARG A 440 -22.54 -25.71 6.75
C ARG A 440 -22.31 -24.30 6.21
N ALA A 441 -21.06 -23.88 6.05
CA ALA A 441 -20.73 -22.58 5.46
C ALA A 441 -21.22 -22.45 4.01
N PHE A 442 -21.10 -23.52 3.21
CA PHE A 442 -21.63 -23.57 1.83
C PHE A 442 -23.16 -23.49 1.81
N ALA A 443 -23.84 -24.27 2.66
CA ALA A 443 -25.30 -24.23 2.77
C ALA A 443 -25.79 -22.85 3.22
N GLN A 444 -25.17 -22.26 4.24
CA GLN A 444 -25.52 -20.91 4.71
C GLN A 444 -25.35 -19.87 3.60
N GLN A 445 -24.27 -19.93 2.81
CA GLN A 445 -24.04 -19.02 1.70
C GLN A 445 -25.13 -19.15 0.61
N CYS A 446 -25.58 -20.37 0.30
CA CYS A 446 -26.72 -20.61 -0.61
C CYS A 446 -28.02 -20.00 -0.06
N GLN A 447 -28.30 -20.24 1.23
CA GLN A 447 -29.50 -19.74 1.91
C GLN A 447 -29.51 -18.21 1.94
N ASP A 448 -28.40 -17.58 2.32
CA ASP A 448 -28.26 -16.13 2.38
C ASP A 448 -28.44 -15.48 0.99
N ALA A 449 -27.84 -16.07 -0.06
CA ALA A 449 -27.99 -15.57 -1.42
C ALA A 449 -29.45 -15.67 -1.92
N LEU A 450 -30.14 -16.77 -1.62
CA LEU A 450 -31.54 -16.95 -1.96
C LEU A 450 -32.45 -15.98 -1.18
N ALA A 451 -32.21 -15.83 0.11
CA ALA A 451 -32.97 -14.92 0.97
C ALA A 451 -32.80 -13.45 0.53
N ASP A 452 -31.58 -13.03 0.19
CA ASP A 452 -31.28 -11.68 -0.31
C ASP A 452 -32.03 -11.40 -1.63
N LEU A 453 -32.02 -12.36 -2.56
CA LEU A 453 -32.76 -12.25 -3.83
C LEU A 453 -34.27 -12.12 -3.60
N VAL A 454 -34.86 -12.98 -2.77
CA VAL A 454 -36.30 -12.96 -2.45
C VAL A 454 -36.68 -11.69 -1.67
N TYR A 455 -35.78 -11.18 -0.83
CA TYR A 455 -36.00 -9.93 -0.12
C TYR A 455 -36.14 -8.74 -1.08
N HIS A 456 -35.23 -8.61 -2.04
CA HIS A 456 -35.23 -7.52 -3.01
C HIS A 456 -36.23 -7.71 -4.16
N VAL A 457 -36.55 -8.96 -4.50
CA VAL A 457 -37.44 -9.32 -5.63
C VAL A 457 -38.48 -10.35 -5.18
N PRO A 458 -39.44 -9.97 -4.32
CA PRO A 458 -40.45 -10.90 -3.80
C PRO A 458 -41.34 -11.50 -4.91
N TRP A 459 -41.48 -10.81 -6.05
CA TRP A 459 -42.25 -11.33 -7.18
C TRP A 459 -41.53 -12.41 -7.99
N ALA A 460 -40.25 -12.67 -7.72
CA ALA A 460 -39.47 -13.67 -8.43
C ALA A 460 -40.15 -15.06 -8.38
N GLU A 461 -40.92 -15.34 -7.33
CA GLU A 461 -41.67 -16.59 -7.16
C GLU A 461 -42.88 -16.73 -8.08
N PHE A 462 -43.43 -15.62 -8.59
CA PHE A 462 -44.55 -15.61 -9.53
C PHE A 462 -44.09 -15.65 -10.99
N LEU A 463 -42.78 -15.66 -11.24
CA LEU A 463 -42.24 -15.76 -12.58
C LEU A 463 -42.33 -17.21 -13.06
N ASP A 464 -43.22 -17.47 -14.01
CA ASP A 464 -43.26 -18.73 -14.73
C ASP A 464 -42.28 -18.68 -15.92
N GLY A 465 -41.55 -19.77 -16.17
CA GLY A 465 -40.62 -19.91 -17.30
C GLY A 465 -41.25 -19.75 -18.71
N ALA A 466 -42.56 -19.50 -18.79
CA ALA A 466 -43.36 -19.41 -20.01
C ALA A 466 -43.39 -18.01 -20.68
N GLY A 467 -42.61 -17.04 -20.20
CA GLY A 467 -42.33 -15.79 -20.95
C GLY A 467 -43.53 -14.86 -21.21
N LYS A 468 -44.63 -14.98 -20.46
CA LYS A 468 -45.82 -14.13 -20.62
C LYS A 468 -45.69 -12.74 -19.96
N LEU A 469 -44.66 -12.53 -19.15
CA LEU A 469 -44.35 -11.25 -18.50
C LEU A 469 -43.31 -10.48 -19.32
N SER A 470 -43.45 -9.15 -19.35
CA SER A 470 -42.56 -8.27 -20.11
C SER A 470 -41.09 -8.47 -19.70
N ALA A 471 -40.17 -8.40 -20.66
CA ALA A 471 -38.73 -8.59 -20.44
C ALA A 471 -38.17 -7.71 -19.30
N CYS A 472 -38.72 -6.51 -19.11
CA CYS A 472 -38.34 -5.58 -18.05
C CYS A 472 -38.60 -6.09 -16.61
N VAL A 473 -39.52 -7.04 -16.40
CA VAL A 473 -39.85 -7.59 -15.07
C VAL A 473 -38.89 -8.74 -14.69
N ASN A 474 -38.21 -9.32 -15.68
CA ASN A 474 -37.30 -10.46 -15.50
C ASN A 474 -35.82 -10.06 -15.56
N GLU A 475 -35.49 -8.83 -15.93
CA GLU A 475 -34.12 -8.29 -15.85
C GLU A 475 -33.72 -8.04 -14.39
N ILE A 476 -32.46 -8.29 -14.03
CA ILE A 476 -31.96 -8.05 -12.67
C ILE A 476 -31.86 -6.52 -12.44
N PRO A 477 -32.68 -5.94 -11.54
CA PRO A 477 -32.73 -4.49 -11.35
C PRO A 477 -31.58 -4.00 -10.46
N THR A 478 -31.40 -2.68 -10.42
CA THR A 478 -30.56 -2.00 -9.42
C THR A 478 -31.43 -1.53 -8.24
N LEU A 479 -30.83 -1.20 -7.09
CA LEU A 479 -31.59 -0.62 -5.97
C LEU A 479 -32.24 0.72 -6.36
N SER A 480 -31.54 1.57 -7.13
CA SER A 480 -32.12 2.79 -7.72
C SER A 480 -33.34 2.48 -8.58
N GLY A 481 -33.21 1.52 -9.51
CA GLY A 481 -34.31 1.15 -10.40
C GLY A 481 -35.53 0.62 -9.67
N LEU A 482 -35.33 -0.17 -8.60
CA LEU A 482 -36.42 -0.61 -7.72
C LEU A 482 -37.08 0.55 -6.97
N ALA A 483 -36.28 1.51 -6.49
CA ALA A 483 -36.77 2.64 -5.71
C ALA A 483 -37.64 3.62 -6.51
N GLU A 484 -37.50 3.63 -7.85
CA GLU A 484 -38.28 4.45 -8.79
C GLU A 484 -39.63 3.83 -9.19
N LEU A 485 -39.93 2.60 -8.76
CA LEU A 485 -41.20 1.94 -9.06
C LEU A 485 -42.38 2.69 -8.41
N ASN A 486 -43.32 3.15 -9.25
CA ASN A 486 -44.52 3.92 -8.88
C ASN A 486 -45.81 3.24 -9.37
N GLU A 487 -46.94 3.54 -8.72
CA GLU A 487 -48.25 2.90 -8.99
C GLU A 487 -48.77 3.06 -10.42
N ASP A 488 -48.44 4.16 -11.10
CA ASP A 488 -48.91 4.50 -12.44
C ASP A 488 -48.15 3.80 -13.58
N SER A 489 -47.04 3.12 -13.27
CA SER A 489 -46.07 2.62 -14.25
C SER A 489 -46.28 1.17 -14.71
N LEU A 490 -47.28 0.45 -14.17
CA LEU A 490 -47.38 -1.02 -14.29
C LEU A 490 -48.77 -1.49 -14.76
N SER A 491 -48.89 -1.94 -16.01
CA SER A 491 -50.07 -2.64 -16.54
C SER A 491 -50.01 -4.15 -16.21
N LEU A 492 -50.05 -4.49 -14.92
CA LEU A 492 -49.84 -5.85 -14.41
C LEU A 492 -50.99 -6.33 -13.52
N THR A 493 -51.03 -7.62 -13.19
CA THR A 493 -52.00 -8.19 -12.24
C THR A 493 -51.83 -7.55 -10.85
N ALA A 494 -52.91 -7.43 -10.07
CA ALA A 494 -52.90 -6.76 -8.77
C ALA A 494 -51.85 -7.35 -7.80
N GLN A 495 -51.75 -8.68 -7.71
CA GLN A 495 -50.79 -9.36 -6.83
C GLN A 495 -49.32 -9.09 -7.21
N LEU A 496 -49.03 -9.00 -8.52
CA LEU A 496 -47.68 -8.69 -8.99
C LEU A 496 -47.34 -7.22 -8.74
N LYS A 497 -48.31 -6.33 -8.94
CA LYS A 497 -48.20 -4.89 -8.64
C LYS A 497 -47.87 -4.68 -7.16
N ASP A 498 -48.60 -5.32 -6.24
CA ASP A 498 -48.36 -5.20 -4.80
C ASP A 498 -46.95 -5.66 -4.39
N SER A 499 -46.49 -6.78 -4.96
CA SER A 499 -45.16 -7.33 -4.71
C SER A 499 -44.04 -6.42 -5.23
N MET A 500 -44.21 -5.81 -6.39
CA MET A 500 -43.25 -4.84 -6.95
C MET A 500 -43.22 -3.53 -6.14
N LEU A 501 -44.37 -3.05 -5.65
CA LEU A 501 -44.43 -1.88 -4.77
C LEU A 501 -43.77 -2.15 -3.41
N GLU A 502 -43.93 -3.36 -2.87
CA GLU A 502 -43.20 -3.79 -1.67
C GLU A 502 -41.68 -3.79 -1.90
N ALA A 503 -41.21 -4.29 -3.04
CA ALA A 503 -39.80 -4.22 -3.39
C ALA A 503 -39.29 -2.78 -3.50
N GLY A 504 -40.07 -1.87 -4.09
CA GLY A 504 -39.73 -0.45 -4.13
C GLY A 504 -39.63 0.17 -2.72
N ARG A 505 -40.52 -0.20 -1.80
CA ARG A 505 -40.43 0.19 -0.38
C ARG A 505 -39.15 -0.35 0.28
N ARG A 506 -38.82 -1.63 0.09
CA ARG A 506 -37.60 -2.27 0.62
C ARG A 506 -36.32 -1.65 0.04
N ALA A 507 -36.31 -1.34 -1.25
CA ALA A 507 -35.19 -0.68 -1.91
C ALA A 507 -34.97 0.73 -1.34
N ARG A 508 -36.03 1.53 -1.18
CA ARG A 508 -35.95 2.85 -0.51
C ARG A 508 -35.43 2.73 0.92
N LYS A 509 -35.89 1.75 1.70
CA LYS A 509 -35.39 1.47 3.05
C LYS A 509 -33.89 1.10 3.04
N THR A 510 -33.47 0.27 2.09
CA THR A 510 -32.06 -0.14 1.95
C THR A 510 -31.17 1.04 1.57
N ILE A 511 -31.60 1.88 0.63
CA ILE A 511 -30.88 3.10 0.24
C ILE A 511 -30.76 4.07 1.43
N ALA A 512 -31.82 4.23 2.22
CA ALA A 512 -31.78 5.05 3.43
C ALA A 512 -30.78 4.50 4.47
N ALA A 513 -30.77 3.18 4.69
CA ALA A 513 -29.80 2.54 5.58
C ALA A 513 -28.35 2.70 5.08
N ILE A 514 -28.12 2.63 3.77
CA ILE A 514 -26.80 2.92 3.17
C ILE A 514 -26.39 4.36 3.44
N ALA A 515 -27.32 5.32 3.30
CA ALA A 515 -27.04 6.73 3.58
C ALA A 515 -26.69 6.96 5.06
N GLU A 516 -27.45 6.37 5.99
CA GLU A 516 -27.18 6.45 7.43
C GLU A 516 -25.80 5.87 7.79
N VAL A 517 -25.45 4.72 7.23
CA VAL A 517 -24.12 4.13 7.40
C VAL A 517 -23.03 5.04 6.85
N ILE A 518 -23.24 5.68 5.69
CA ILE A 518 -22.29 6.63 5.10
C ILE A 518 -22.08 7.84 6.01
N ASP A 519 -23.15 8.39 6.59
CA ASP A 519 -23.05 9.54 7.51
C ASP A 519 -22.24 9.15 8.77
N GLN A 520 -22.47 7.96 9.32
CA GLN A 520 -21.66 7.44 10.44
C GLN A 520 -20.18 7.27 10.07
N LEU A 521 -19.88 6.79 8.86
CA LEU A 521 -18.49 6.69 8.38
C LEU A 521 -17.81 8.06 8.29
N ASP A 522 -18.53 9.09 7.85
CA ASP A 522 -18.02 10.45 7.72
C ASP A 522 -17.68 11.04 9.10
N ASP A 523 -18.58 10.87 10.06
CA ASP A 523 -18.37 11.32 11.44
C ASP A 523 -17.18 10.61 12.09
N LEU A 524 -17.04 9.29 11.88
CA LEU A 524 -15.95 8.49 12.45
C LEU A 524 -14.60 8.74 11.76
N ALA A 525 -14.59 9.15 10.50
CA ALA A 525 -13.36 9.47 9.77
C ALA A 525 -12.81 10.88 10.10
N ASN A 526 -13.59 11.72 10.77
CA ASN A 526 -13.20 13.08 11.15
C ASN A 526 -12.51 13.10 12.52
N MET A 527 -11.18 13.03 12.52
CA MET A 527 -10.34 13.02 13.73
C MET A 527 -9.41 14.23 13.73
N ASP A 528 -9.21 14.90 14.87
CA ASP A 528 -8.41 16.13 14.95
C ASP A 528 -6.90 15.86 15.12
N TYR A 529 -6.13 15.99 14.05
CA TYR A 529 -4.67 15.79 14.08
C TYR A 529 -3.88 16.92 14.75
N SER A 530 -4.51 18.00 15.22
CA SER A 530 -3.81 19.21 15.71
C SER A 530 -2.81 18.96 16.84
N PHE A 531 -3.13 18.04 17.77
CA PHE A 531 -2.27 17.69 18.91
C PHE A 531 -1.19 16.65 18.56
N LEU A 532 -1.39 15.88 17.49
CA LEU A 532 -0.42 14.91 16.96
C LEU A 532 0.59 15.55 16.00
N TYR A 533 0.23 16.70 15.44
CA TYR A 533 1.02 17.40 14.45
C TYR A 533 2.10 18.30 15.07
N ASP A 534 3.33 18.14 14.60
CA ASP A 534 4.45 19.00 14.95
C ASP A 534 4.66 20.10 13.89
N LYS A 535 4.32 21.34 14.25
CA LYS A 535 4.34 22.48 13.33
C LYS A 535 5.74 22.90 12.87
N VAL A 536 6.79 22.49 13.58
CA VAL A 536 8.18 22.87 13.26
C VAL A 536 8.75 21.93 12.22
N SER A 537 8.62 20.63 12.45
CA SER A 537 9.09 19.59 11.52
C SER A 537 8.13 19.32 10.36
N HIS A 538 6.87 19.78 10.46
CA HIS A 538 5.77 19.41 9.57
C HIS A 538 5.45 17.90 9.57
N LEU A 539 5.81 17.18 10.63
CA LEU A 539 5.60 15.74 10.76
C LEU A 539 4.55 15.40 11.83
N LEU A 540 4.05 14.17 11.80
CA LEU A 540 3.22 13.60 12.86
C LEU A 540 4.08 12.91 13.90
N THR A 541 3.76 13.08 15.19
CA THR A 541 4.32 12.25 16.26
C THR A 541 3.83 10.80 16.15
N ILE A 542 4.51 9.87 16.82
CA ILE A 542 4.08 8.46 16.88
C ILE A 542 2.68 8.36 17.51
N GLY A 543 2.44 9.13 18.56
CA GLY A 543 1.14 9.21 19.21
C GLY A 543 1.14 10.03 20.49
N TYR A 544 0.05 9.87 21.24
CA TYR A 544 -0.25 10.67 22.41
C TYR A 544 -0.84 9.79 23.52
N ASN A 545 -0.20 9.80 24.68
CA ASN A 545 -0.71 9.16 25.88
C ASN A 545 -1.69 10.10 26.58
N VAL A 546 -2.98 9.78 26.52
CA VAL A 546 -4.06 10.59 27.11
C VAL A 546 -4.03 10.50 28.62
N THR A 547 -3.74 9.33 29.18
CA THR A 547 -3.62 9.13 30.63
C THR A 547 -2.56 10.04 31.26
N GLU A 548 -1.42 10.18 30.60
CA GLU A 548 -0.30 11.04 31.06
C GLU A 548 -0.37 12.46 30.49
N SER A 549 -1.34 12.76 29.62
CA SER A 549 -1.41 13.99 28.81
C SER A 549 -0.07 14.34 28.15
N ARG A 550 0.60 13.32 27.58
CA ARG A 550 1.95 13.42 27.04
C ARG A 550 1.98 13.03 25.56
N ARG A 551 2.50 13.94 24.74
CA ARG A 551 2.84 13.68 23.34
C ARG A 551 4.20 13.01 23.25
N ASP A 552 4.32 12.03 22.36
CA ASP A 552 5.62 11.38 22.12
C ASP A 552 6.61 12.33 21.44
N ALA A 553 7.89 12.14 21.77
CA ALA A 553 8.99 12.93 21.19
C ALA A 553 9.41 12.44 19.80
N SER A 554 9.17 11.16 19.51
CA SER A 554 9.50 10.54 18.22
C SER A 554 8.49 10.96 17.14
N LEU A 555 8.96 11.08 15.90
CA LEU A 555 8.18 11.53 14.75
C LEU A 555 8.24 10.49 13.62
N TYR A 556 7.18 10.41 12.83
CA TYR A 556 7.20 9.66 11.57
C TYR A 556 7.86 10.49 10.49
N ASP A 557 9.08 10.11 10.12
CA ASP A 557 10.00 10.93 9.34
C ASP A 557 10.42 10.30 8.01
N LEU A 558 9.87 9.16 7.59
CA LEU A 558 10.24 8.47 6.35
C LEU A 558 9.05 8.28 5.41
N LEU A 559 9.29 8.45 4.10
CA LEU A 559 8.27 8.17 3.08
C LEU A 559 8.01 6.66 2.95
N ALA A 560 9.03 5.83 3.14
CA ALA A 560 8.90 4.38 3.23
C ALA A 560 8.40 3.95 4.62
N SER A 561 7.16 4.30 4.92
CA SER A 561 6.43 3.88 6.10
C SER A 561 4.93 3.83 5.79
N GLU A 562 4.21 3.01 6.53
CA GLU A 562 2.77 2.97 6.64
C GLU A 562 2.16 4.34 7.02
N ALA A 563 2.88 5.17 7.78
CA ALA A 563 2.45 6.50 8.22
C ALA A 563 2.22 7.49 7.07
N ARG A 564 2.74 7.19 5.86
CA ARG A 564 2.44 8.00 4.69
C ARG A 564 0.95 8.01 4.35
N LEU A 565 0.22 6.93 4.64
CA LEU A 565 -1.23 6.87 4.43
C LEU A 565 -1.94 7.90 5.32
N ALA A 566 -1.57 7.96 6.60
CA ALA A 566 -2.09 8.95 7.55
C ALA A 566 -1.80 10.38 7.08
N THR A 567 -0.56 10.65 6.70
CA THR A 567 -0.14 11.97 6.20
C THR A 567 -0.93 12.36 4.93
N PHE A 568 -1.09 11.44 3.98
CA PHE A 568 -1.85 11.69 2.76
C PHE A 568 -3.32 12.01 3.04
N VAL A 569 -3.98 11.20 3.87
CA VAL A 569 -5.40 11.38 4.19
C VAL A 569 -5.63 12.69 4.95
N ALA A 570 -4.76 13.01 5.91
CA ALA A 570 -4.90 14.23 6.69
C ALA A 570 -4.64 15.50 5.85
N ILE A 571 -3.76 15.43 4.83
CA ILE A 571 -3.63 16.48 3.80
C ILE A 571 -4.90 16.58 2.95
N ALA A 572 -5.44 15.45 2.49
CA ALA A 572 -6.63 15.43 1.65
C ALA A 572 -7.89 15.94 2.37
N GLN A 573 -7.98 15.74 3.68
CA GLN A 573 -9.02 16.32 4.54
C GLN A 573 -8.76 17.80 4.88
N GLY A 574 -7.63 18.38 4.46
CA GLY A 574 -7.27 19.77 4.71
C GLY A 574 -6.77 20.06 6.12
N GLN A 575 -6.44 19.04 6.92
CA GLN A 575 -5.96 19.21 8.28
C GLN A 575 -4.45 19.45 8.36
N LEU A 576 -3.69 18.93 7.39
CA LEU A 576 -2.24 19.13 7.28
C LEU A 576 -1.88 19.87 5.98
N PRO A 577 -0.83 20.70 5.98
CA PRO A 577 -0.34 21.32 4.76
C PRO A 577 0.36 20.29 3.86
N GLN A 578 0.37 20.53 2.54
CA GLN A 578 1.10 19.67 1.59
C GLN A 578 2.60 19.54 1.89
N SER A 579 3.20 20.52 2.59
CA SER A 579 4.60 20.45 3.02
C SER A 579 4.90 19.23 3.90
N SER A 580 3.91 18.70 4.62
CA SER A 580 4.06 17.48 5.43
C SER A 580 4.41 16.25 4.60
N TRP A 581 3.88 16.14 3.38
CA TRP A 581 4.28 15.06 2.47
C TRP A 581 5.75 15.15 2.06
N PHE A 582 6.24 16.37 1.84
CA PHE A 582 7.62 16.63 1.42
C PHE A 582 8.60 16.64 2.60
N ALA A 583 8.12 16.76 3.83
CA ALA A 583 8.92 16.63 5.05
C ALA A 583 9.35 15.19 5.34
N LEU A 584 8.60 14.18 4.85
CA LEU A 584 8.99 12.77 4.94
C LEU A 584 10.36 12.53 4.26
N GLY A 585 11.21 11.71 4.83
CA GLY A 585 12.56 11.44 4.33
C GLY A 585 12.55 10.54 3.09
N ARG A 586 13.36 10.90 2.08
CA ARG A 586 13.62 10.08 0.88
C ARG A 586 15.01 9.43 0.95
N LEU A 587 15.26 8.67 2.03
CA LEU A 587 16.53 7.98 2.20
C LEU A 587 16.62 6.83 1.18
N LEU A 588 17.59 6.88 0.27
CA LEU A 588 17.76 5.88 -0.79
C LEU A 588 18.95 4.96 -0.53
N SER A 589 18.77 3.69 -0.91
CA SER A 589 19.80 2.66 -0.96
C SER A 589 19.80 2.01 -2.35
N ASN A 590 20.93 1.40 -2.73
CA ASN A 590 21.09 0.62 -3.97
C ASN A 590 21.22 -0.89 -3.69
N ALA A 591 20.68 -1.37 -2.57
CA ALA A 591 20.70 -2.78 -2.19
C ALA A 591 19.94 -3.66 -3.21
N GLY A 592 20.60 -4.10 -4.27
CA GLY A 592 20.02 -4.95 -5.32
C GLY A 592 19.99 -4.36 -6.73
N GLY A 593 20.61 -3.20 -6.96
CA GLY A 593 20.82 -2.63 -8.31
C GLY A 593 19.86 -1.50 -8.70
N ASP A 594 18.64 -1.47 -8.15
CA ASP A 594 17.67 -0.38 -8.32
C ASP A 594 17.56 0.48 -7.04
N PRO A 595 17.39 1.81 -7.17
CA PRO A 595 17.07 2.71 -6.06
C PRO A 595 15.86 2.23 -5.26
N VAL A 596 16.04 2.07 -3.95
CA VAL A 596 14.98 1.70 -3.00
C VAL A 596 14.95 2.67 -1.82
N LEU A 597 13.75 3.11 -1.43
CA LEU A 597 13.59 3.87 -0.19
C LEU A 597 13.83 2.97 1.03
N LEU A 598 14.61 3.46 1.98
CA LEU A 598 14.85 2.80 3.27
C LEU A 598 13.70 3.08 4.23
N SER A 599 13.22 2.04 4.91
CA SER A 599 12.31 2.16 6.06
C SER A 599 13.09 1.99 7.37
N TRP A 600 12.41 2.11 8.51
CA TRP A 600 13.06 1.91 9.80
C TRP A 600 13.42 0.45 10.04
N ASN A 601 12.46 -0.46 9.88
CA ASN A 601 12.67 -1.89 10.15
C ASN A 601 13.05 -2.70 8.91
N GLY A 602 12.82 -2.20 7.70
CA GLY A 602 12.94 -2.99 6.47
C GLY A 602 11.84 -4.05 6.34
N SER A 603 10.71 -3.83 7.02
CA SER A 603 9.57 -4.73 7.04
C SER A 603 8.71 -4.56 5.80
N MET A 604 8.17 -5.65 5.23
CA MET A 604 7.37 -5.57 4.00
C MET A 604 6.10 -4.73 4.16
N PHE A 605 5.49 -4.71 5.35
CA PHE A 605 4.27 -3.93 5.60
C PHE A 605 4.47 -2.43 5.48
N GLU A 606 5.62 -1.89 5.94
CA GLU A 606 5.93 -0.44 5.90
C GLU A 606 5.80 0.07 4.45
N TYR A 607 6.11 -0.80 3.49
CA TYR A 607 5.99 -0.54 2.07
C TYR A 607 4.63 -0.90 1.49
N LEU A 608 4.07 -2.09 1.76
CA LEU A 608 2.92 -2.58 0.99
C LEU A 608 1.56 -2.34 1.64
N MET A 609 1.49 -2.04 2.93
CA MET A 609 0.21 -1.84 3.62
C MET A 609 -0.58 -0.64 3.05
N PRO A 610 0.01 0.55 2.80
CA PRO A 610 -0.70 1.64 2.14
C PRO A 610 -1.18 1.29 0.72
N LEU A 611 -0.48 0.40 0.00
CA LEU A 611 -0.82 -0.01 -1.36
C LEU A 611 -2.16 -0.78 -1.41
N LEU A 612 -2.68 -1.29 -0.29
CA LEU A 612 -3.98 -1.97 -0.26
C LEU A 612 -5.13 -1.06 -0.71
N VAL A 613 -5.05 0.24 -0.37
CA VAL A 613 -6.09 1.24 -0.70
C VAL A 613 -5.55 2.41 -1.51
N MET A 614 -4.30 2.81 -1.33
CA MET A 614 -3.72 3.95 -2.02
C MET A 614 -3.28 3.57 -3.45
N PRO A 615 -3.70 4.30 -4.50
CA PRO A 615 -3.31 3.99 -5.86
C PRO A 615 -1.81 4.19 -6.09
N ASN A 616 -1.23 3.36 -6.95
CA ASN A 616 0.17 3.46 -7.36
C ASN A 616 0.28 3.77 -8.85
N TYR A 617 1.25 4.59 -9.24
CA TYR A 617 1.46 5.06 -10.61
C TYR A 617 2.78 4.55 -11.17
N ALA A 618 2.76 4.03 -12.40
CA ALA A 618 3.95 3.43 -13.02
C ALA A 618 5.09 4.43 -13.19
N ASN A 619 6.34 3.97 -12.99
CA ASN A 619 7.57 4.77 -13.09
C ASN A 619 7.67 5.93 -12.06
N THR A 620 7.01 5.80 -10.91
CA THR A 620 7.21 6.71 -9.77
C THR A 620 8.23 6.16 -8.79
N LEU A 621 8.69 7.01 -7.87
CA LEU A 621 9.61 6.62 -6.81
C LEU A 621 9.06 5.46 -5.95
N LEU A 622 7.77 5.51 -5.61
CA LEU A 622 7.10 4.45 -4.85
C LEU A 622 6.96 3.16 -5.68
N ASP A 623 6.55 3.26 -6.95
CA ASP A 623 6.42 2.11 -7.85
C ASP A 623 7.73 1.34 -8.00
N GLN A 624 8.84 2.07 -8.19
CA GLN A 624 10.17 1.48 -8.25
C GLN A 624 10.59 0.85 -6.91
N THR A 625 10.33 1.56 -5.80
CA THR A 625 10.61 1.05 -4.44
C THR A 625 9.88 -0.26 -4.18
N TYR A 626 8.60 -0.38 -4.54
CA TYR A 626 7.83 -1.61 -4.33
C TYR A 626 8.45 -2.80 -5.09
N GLY A 627 8.85 -2.58 -6.34
CA GLY A 627 9.54 -3.61 -7.14
C GLY A 627 10.85 -4.06 -6.48
N ALA A 628 11.70 -3.10 -6.10
CA ALA A 628 13.01 -3.37 -5.51
C ALA A 628 12.91 -4.05 -4.13
N VAL A 629 11.94 -3.66 -3.28
CA VAL A 629 11.70 -4.30 -1.96
C VAL A 629 11.33 -5.77 -2.13
N VAL A 630 10.40 -6.08 -3.04
CA VAL A 630 9.97 -7.47 -3.28
C VAL A 630 11.11 -8.30 -3.87
N ASP A 631 11.91 -7.73 -4.76
CA ASP A 631 13.11 -8.42 -5.29
C ASP A 631 14.15 -8.70 -4.20
N ARG A 632 14.41 -7.73 -3.33
CA ARG A 632 15.34 -7.93 -2.22
C ARG A 632 14.86 -9.01 -1.26
N GLN A 633 13.56 -9.07 -0.99
CA GLN A 633 12.93 -10.10 -0.16
C GLN A 633 13.03 -11.50 -0.78
N ILE A 634 12.75 -11.63 -2.08
CA ILE A 634 12.95 -12.89 -2.82
C ILE A 634 14.42 -13.34 -2.75
N ASN A 635 15.35 -12.43 -3.07
CA ASN A 635 16.78 -12.72 -3.06
C ASN A 635 17.28 -13.11 -1.67
N TYR A 636 16.76 -12.48 -0.61
CA TYR A 636 17.11 -12.82 0.77
C TYR A 636 16.60 -14.21 1.16
N GLY A 637 15.36 -14.57 0.80
CA GLY A 637 14.85 -15.93 1.02
C GLY A 637 15.70 -17.00 0.31
N ILE A 638 16.12 -16.73 -0.93
CA ILE A 638 17.03 -17.61 -1.69
C ILE A 638 18.39 -17.73 -0.98
N GLN A 639 18.97 -16.62 -0.52
CA GLN A 639 20.25 -16.60 0.21
C GLN A 639 20.19 -17.45 1.48
N CYS A 640 19.08 -17.40 2.21
CA CYS A 640 18.88 -18.14 3.45
C CYS A 640 18.32 -19.57 3.25
N GLY A 641 17.99 -19.97 2.01
CA GLY A 641 17.44 -21.30 1.70
C GLY A 641 15.99 -21.52 2.15
N VAL A 642 15.26 -20.47 2.54
CA VAL A 642 13.88 -20.54 3.06
C VAL A 642 12.88 -19.90 2.09
N PRO A 643 11.55 -20.09 2.27
CA PRO A 643 10.56 -19.22 1.64
C PRO A 643 10.81 -17.74 2.03
N TRP A 644 10.31 -16.79 1.24
CA TRP A 644 10.46 -15.37 1.53
C TRP A 644 9.18 -14.74 2.07
N GLY A 645 9.26 -13.48 2.52
CA GLY A 645 8.15 -12.73 3.11
C GLY A 645 8.44 -12.36 4.56
N VAL A 646 9.47 -11.56 4.80
CA VAL A 646 9.82 -11.07 6.15
C VAL A 646 9.04 -9.79 6.43
N SER A 647 8.33 -9.77 7.55
CA SER A 647 7.59 -8.61 8.04
C SER A 647 7.39 -8.76 9.56
N GLU A 648 6.83 -7.76 10.23
CA GLU A 648 6.38 -7.84 11.62
C GLU A 648 5.42 -9.00 11.83
N SER A 649 5.66 -9.80 12.86
CA SER A 649 4.87 -10.99 13.11
C SER A 649 5.04 -11.54 14.51
N GLY A 650 4.22 -12.54 14.83
CA GLY A 650 4.51 -13.48 15.90
C GLY A 650 5.82 -14.25 15.66
N TYR A 651 6.48 -14.70 16.73
CA TYR A 651 7.70 -15.53 16.64
C TYR A 651 7.77 -16.55 17.79
N ASN A 652 8.73 -17.49 17.75
CA ASN A 652 8.78 -18.63 18.66
C ASN A 652 9.36 -18.27 20.04
N MET A 653 8.72 -17.31 20.69
CA MET A 653 8.82 -17.08 22.13
C MET A 653 7.42 -16.88 22.69
N VAL A 654 7.23 -17.31 23.93
CA VAL A 654 5.97 -17.17 24.64
C VAL A 654 6.17 -16.43 25.96
N ASP A 655 5.14 -15.72 26.41
CA ASP A 655 5.12 -15.12 27.76
C ASP A 655 4.77 -16.16 28.85
N ALA A 656 4.63 -15.69 30.08
CA ALA A 656 4.23 -16.51 31.23
C ALA A 656 2.83 -17.15 31.07
N HIS A 657 1.99 -16.62 30.18
CA HIS A 657 0.66 -17.14 29.84
C HIS A 657 0.66 -17.99 28.58
N ILE A 658 1.84 -18.30 28.02
CA ILE A 658 2.04 -19.14 26.84
C ILE A 658 1.51 -18.46 25.55
N ASN A 659 1.35 -17.13 25.54
CA ASN A 659 1.00 -16.39 24.32
C ASN A 659 2.24 -16.09 23.49
N TYR A 660 2.16 -16.30 22.18
CA TYR A 660 3.23 -15.91 21.26
C TYR A 660 3.52 -14.41 21.35
N GLN A 661 4.80 -14.07 21.37
CA GLN A 661 5.27 -12.68 21.36
C GLN A 661 5.31 -12.13 19.93
N TYR A 662 5.19 -10.81 19.82
CA TYR A 662 5.15 -10.09 18.53
C TYR A 662 6.27 -9.06 18.44
N ARG A 663 6.87 -8.92 17.25
CA ARG A 663 7.93 -7.92 16.99
C ARG A 663 8.04 -7.60 15.50
N ALA A 664 8.59 -6.43 15.18
CA ALA A 664 8.98 -6.08 13.82
C ALA A 664 10.28 -6.79 13.37
N PHE A 665 10.19 -7.49 12.24
CA PHE A 665 11.29 -8.09 11.49
C PHE A 665 11.46 -7.39 10.15
N GLY A 666 12.65 -7.48 9.55
CA GLY A 666 12.87 -6.92 8.22
C GLY A 666 14.14 -7.44 7.57
N VAL A 667 14.32 -7.10 6.29
CA VAL A 667 15.42 -7.64 5.49
C VAL A 667 16.63 -6.71 5.52
N PRO A 668 17.85 -7.24 5.73
CA PRO A 668 19.08 -6.46 5.61
C PRO A 668 19.19 -5.74 4.26
N GLY A 669 19.50 -4.45 4.30
CA GLY A 669 19.55 -3.58 3.12
C GLY A 669 18.30 -2.75 2.85
N LEU A 670 17.18 -3.03 3.55
CA LEU A 670 15.93 -2.27 3.45
C LEU A 670 15.66 -1.40 4.69
N GLY A 671 16.14 -1.82 5.87
CA GLY A 671 15.92 -1.11 7.13
C GLY A 671 17.15 -0.36 7.66
N LEU A 672 16.92 0.71 8.42
CA LEU A 672 17.95 1.44 9.18
C LEU A 672 18.37 0.74 10.48
N LYS A 673 17.48 -0.11 11.04
CA LYS A 673 17.73 -0.86 12.27
C LYS A 673 18.92 -1.81 12.10
N ARG A 674 19.80 -1.87 13.10
CA ARG A 674 20.92 -2.83 13.16
C ARG A 674 20.43 -4.21 13.60
N GLY A 675 21.15 -5.26 13.20
CA GLY A 675 20.84 -6.64 13.60
C GLY A 675 19.67 -7.28 12.86
N LEU A 676 19.23 -6.73 11.73
CA LEU A 676 18.12 -7.31 10.94
C LEU A 676 18.40 -8.74 10.43
N ALA A 677 19.67 -9.14 10.36
CA ALA A 677 20.07 -10.49 9.96
C ALA A 677 20.01 -11.51 11.12
N GLU A 678 19.85 -11.08 12.36
CA GLU A 678 19.88 -11.96 13.55
C GLU A 678 18.63 -12.83 13.66
N ASP A 679 17.49 -12.31 13.18
CA ASP A 679 16.20 -12.98 13.24
C ASP A 679 15.76 -13.38 11.81
N LEU A 680 15.45 -14.66 11.62
CA LEU A 680 14.91 -15.18 10.36
C LEU A 680 13.49 -15.70 10.58
N VAL A 681 12.52 -14.80 10.44
CA VAL A 681 11.09 -15.09 10.60
C VAL A 681 10.36 -14.78 9.31
N ILE A 682 9.65 -15.76 8.77
CA ILE A 682 8.86 -15.63 7.54
C ILE A 682 7.40 -15.49 7.92
N ALA A 683 6.79 -14.38 7.52
CA ALA A 683 5.40 -14.06 7.73
C ALA A 683 4.62 -14.22 6.41
N PRO A 684 3.80 -15.27 6.24
CA PRO A 684 3.12 -15.55 4.98
C PRO A 684 2.28 -14.41 4.42
N TYR A 685 1.63 -13.59 5.27
CA TYR A 685 0.83 -12.45 4.83
C TYR A 685 1.63 -11.43 4.02
N ALA A 686 2.95 -11.30 4.28
CA ALA A 686 3.85 -10.46 3.49
C ALA A 686 3.96 -10.97 2.05
N SER A 687 4.08 -12.30 1.88
CA SER A 687 4.03 -12.93 0.56
C SER A 687 2.69 -12.72 -0.14
N VAL A 688 1.58 -12.73 0.60
CA VAL A 688 0.25 -12.43 0.05
C VAL A 688 0.21 -10.97 -0.45
N MET A 689 0.69 -10.01 0.33
CA MET A 689 0.75 -8.59 -0.09
C MET A 689 1.61 -8.38 -1.34
N ALA A 690 2.68 -9.15 -1.51
CA ALA A 690 3.52 -9.08 -2.70
C ALA A 690 2.79 -9.46 -4.00
N LEU A 691 1.58 -10.05 -3.94
CA LEU A 691 0.70 -10.22 -5.11
C LEU A 691 0.40 -8.90 -5.83
N MET A 692 0.38 -7.79 -5.09
CA MET A 692 0.10 -6.46 -5.64
C MET A 692 1.24 -5.94 -6.53
N VAL A 693 2.44 -6.54 -6.42
CA VAL A 693 3.66 -6.11 -7.11
C VAL A 693 4.14 -7.19 -8.09
N LYS A 694 4.42 -8.41 -7.60
CA LYS A 694 4.94 -9.55 -8.38
C LYS A 694 4.07 -10.80 -8.21
N PRO A 695 2.87 -10.85 -8.84
CA PRO A 695 1.89 -11.89 -8.56
C PRO A 695 2.32 -13.31 -8.90
N GLN A 696 3.12 -13.52 -9.95
CA GLN A 696 3.62 -14.87 -10.27
C GLN A 696 4.57 -15.41 -9.19
N ALA A 697 5.57 -14.61 -8.80
CA ALA A 697 6.54 -15.00 -7.78
C ALA A 697 5.88 -15.18 -6.42
N ALA A 698 4.97 -14.28 -6.04
CA ALA A 698 4.19 -14.38 -4.81
C ALA A 698 3.33 -15.66 -4.79
N CYS A 699 2.66 -15.98 -5.91
CA CYS A 699 1.84 -17.18 -6.01
C CYS A 699 2.66 -18.46 -5.87
N GLN A 700 3.82 -18.55 -6.53
CA GLN A 700 4.74 -19.68 -6.39
C GLN A 700 5.25 -19.84 -4.96
N ASN A 701 5.59 -18.73 -4.29
CA ASN A 701 6.03 -18.79 -2.89
C ASN A 701 4.91 -19.25 -1.96
N MET A 702 3.68 -18.78 -2.16
CA MET A 702 2.51 -19.24 -1.40
C MET A 702 2.19 -20.71 -1.62
N GLN A 703 2.32 -21.24 -2.84
CA GLN A 703 2.19 -22.67 -3.10
C GLN A 703 3.24 -23.47 -2.32
N ARG A 704 4.51 -23.02 -2.34
CA ARG A 704 5.59 -23.61 -1.52
C ARG A 704 5.29 -23.53 -0.01
N LEU A 705 4.74 -22.43 0.49
CA LEU A 705 4.36 -22.30 1.90
C LEU A 705 3.26 -23.30 2.30
N VAL A 706 2.27 -23.54 1.42
CA VAL A 706 1.23 -24.55 1.65
C VAL A 706 1.80 -25.97 1.63
N GLU A 707 2.69 -26.28 0.68
CA GLU A 707 3.38 -27.58 0.62
C GLU A 707 4.19 -27.90 1.88
N LEU A 708 4.72 -26.85 2.55
CA LEU A 708 5.42 -26.96 3.82
C LEU A 708 4.48 -27.02 5.06
N GLY A 709 3.16 -27.01 4.85
CA GLY A 709 2.17 -27.13 5.92
C GLY A 709 1.86 -25.82 6.67
N PHE A 710 2.15 -24.66 6.08
CA PHE A 710 1.99 -23.36 6.75
C PHE A 710 0.61 -22.70 6.55
N SER A 711 -0.40 -23.50 6.23
CA SER A 711 -1.79 -23.07 6.13
C SER A 711 -2.69 -23.90 7.04
N GLY A 712 -3.66 -23.25 7.67
CA GLY A 712 -4.71 -23.87 8.47
C GLY A 712 -6.12 -23.51 7.98
N LYS A 713 -7.10 -23.67 8.88
CA LYS A 713 -8.52 -23.41 8.62
C LYS A 713 -8.77 -22.00 8.08
N TYR A 714 -8.11 -21.00 8.67
CA TYR A 714 -8.30 -19.59 8.38
C TYR A 714 -7.32 -19.01 7.35
N GLY A 715 -6.66 -19.86 6.56
CA GLY A 715 -5.66 -19.43 5.58
C GLY A 715 -4.25 -19.64 6.12
N PHE A 716 -3.32 -18.73 5.85
CA PHE A 716 -1.95 -18.88 6.33
C PHE A 716 -1.83 -18.60 7.83
N PHE A 717 -0.98 -19.38 8.51
CA PHE A 717 -0.56 -19.10 9.87
C PHE A 717 0.26 -17.80 9.94
N GLU A 718 0.36 -17.26 11.14
CA GLU A 718 1.01 -15.99 11.43
C GLU A 718 2.46 -15.92 10.92
N ALA A 719 3.27 -16.91 11.27
CA ALA A 719 4.68 -16.91 10.93
C ALA A 719 5.34 -18.29 11.02
N ILE A 720 6.55 -18.38 10.46
CA ILE A 720 7.49 -19.47 10.63
C ILE A 720 8.82 -18.89 11.10
N ASP A 721 9.25 -19.28 12.29
CA ASP A 721 10.51 -18.83 12.87
C ASP A 721 11.62 -19.85 12.57
N TYR A 722 12.59 -19.46 11.75
CA TYR A 722 13.78 -20.24 11.39
C TYR A 722 15.01 -19.84 12.21
N THR A 723 14.85 -18.98 13.21
CA THR A 723 15.99 -18.40 13.95
C THR A 723 16.66 -19.48 14.80
N PRO A 724 17.95 -19.81 14.58
CA PRO A 724 18.60 -20.95 15.22
C PRO A 724 18.56 -20.92 16.75
N ALA A 725 18.72 -19.73 17.35
CA ALA A 725 18.71 -19.54 18.79
C ALA A 725 17.36 -19.86 19.46
N ARG A 726 16.27 -19.93 18.68
CA ARG A 726 14.91 -20.21 19.17
C ARG A 726 14.39 -21.60 18.76
N GLN A 727 15.22 -22.42 18.11
CA GLN A 727 14.82 -23.76 17.72
C GLN A 727 15.09 -24.78 18.83
N THR A 728 14.22 -25.78 18.94
CA THR A 728 14.54 -26.97 19.73
C THR A 728 15.49 -27.88 18.95
N ARG A 729 16.28 -28.71 19.65
CA ARG A 729 17.25 -29.60 19.00
C ARG A 729 16.57 -30.50 17.96
N GLY A 730 17.05 -30.46 16.73
CA GLY A 730 16.54 -31.27 15.62
C GLY A 730 15.42 -30.62 14.79
N GLN A 731 14.92 -29.44 15.17
CA GLN A 731 13.97 -28.68 14.36
C GLN A 731 14.70 -27.64 13.50
N SER A 732 14.29 -27.53 12.24
CA SER A 732 14.78 -26.51 11.30
C SER A 732 13.96 -25.22 11.30
N GLY A 733 12.78 -25.24 11.91
CA GLY A 733 11.89 -24.08 12.05
C GLY A 733 10.66 -24.40 12.90
N ALA A 734 10.02 -23.37 13.44
CA ALA A 734 8.84 -23.47 14.29
C ALA A 734 7.66 -22.69 13.71
N VAL A 735 6.49 -23.34 13.60
CA VAL A 735 5.26 -22.72 13.12
C VAL A 735 4.56 -21.97 14.25
N ILE A 736 4.22 -20.72 13.99
CA ILE A 736 3.44 -19.88 14.90
C ILE A 736 1.97 -20.04 14.53
N SER A 737 1.30 -21.03 15.12
CA SER A 737 -0.12 -21.34 14.88
C SER A 737 -1.07 -20.31 15.52
N SER A 738 -0.96 -19.06 15.06
CA SER A 738 -1.84 -17.94 15.40
C SER A 738 -2.30 -17.23 14.12
N PHE A 739 -3.31 -16.38 14.24
CA PHE A 739 -3.85 -15.55 13.18
C PHE A 739 -4.16 -14.17 13.75
N MET A 740 -3.60 -13.11 13.14
CA MET A 740 -3.87 -11.73 13.54
C MET A 740 -4.88 -11.07 12.61
N ALA A 741 -5.82 -10.30 13.15
CA ALA A 741 -6.91 -9.72 12.36
C ALA A 741 -6.41 -8.81 11.23
N HIS A 742 -5.41 -7.95 11.50
CA HIS A 742 -4.84 -7.10 10.46
C HIS A 742 -4.06 -7.89 9.41
N HIS A 743 -3.32 -8.95 9.77
CA HIS A 743 -2.64 -9.80 8.80
C HIS A 743 -3.62 -10.54 7.88
N GLN A 744 -4.73 -11.05 8.44
CA GLN A 744 -5.82 -11.66 7.66
C GLN A 744 -6.51 -10.62 6.77
N GLY A 745 -6.78 -9.42 7.28
CA GLY A 745 -7.39 -8.33 6.53
C GLY A 745 -6.53 -7.89 5.36
N MET A 746 -5.24 -7.66 5.60
CA MET A 746 -4.27 -7.28 4.55
C MET A 746 -4.15 -8.38 3.49
N SER A 747 -4.13 -9.66 3.92
CA SER A 747 -4.13 -10.80 3.00
C SER A 747 -5.37 -10.82 2.10
N LEU A 748 -6.56 -10.67 2.68
CA LEU A 748 -7.81 -10.68 1.92
C LEU A 748 -7.88 -9.51 0.92
N LEU A 749 -7.47 -8.31 1.34
CA LEU A 749 -7.45 -7.13 0.46
C LEU A 749 -6.40 -7.25 -0.65
N ALA A 750 -5.22 -7.85 -0.39
CA ALA A 750 -4.22 -8.11 -1.43
C ALA A 750 -4.68 -9.19 -2.43
N LEU A 751 -5.42 -10.21 -1.97
CA LEU A 751 -6.07 -11.19 -2.84
C LEU A 751 -7.14 -10.51 -3.70
N ALA A 752 -7.99 -9.66 -3.10
CA ALA A 752 -8.99 -8.87 -3.82
C ALA A 752 -8.34 -7.92 -4.84
N TYR A 753 -7.20 -7.30 -4.48
CA TYR A 753 -6.43 -6.46 -5.38
C TYR A 753 -6.11 -7.19 -6.69
N LYS A 754 -5.63 -8.43 -6.58
CA LYS A 754 -5.22 -9.21 -7.76
C LYS A 754 -6.39 -9.87 -8.49
N LEU A 755 -7.33 -10.48 -7.77
CA LEU A 755 -8.41 -11.31 -8.33
C LEU A 755 -9.63 -10.50 -8.80
N LEU A 756 -9.84 -9.32 -8.21
CA LEU A 756 -11.02 -8.47 -8.44
C LEU A 756 -10.66 -7.13 -9.11
N ASP A 757 -9.45 -7.02 -9.67
CA ASP A 757 -8.99 -5.85 -10.43
C ASP A 757 -8.96 -4.57 -9.57
N GLN A 758 -8.30 -4.64 -8.40
CA GLN A 758 -7.96 -3.50 -7.54
C GLN A 758 -9.16 -2.69 -7.03
N PRO A 759 -10.20 -3.35 -6.47
CA PRO A 759 -11.46 -2.67 -6.15
C PRO A 759 -11.29 -1.57 -5.09
N MET A 760 -10.44 -1.77 -4.08
CA MET A 760 -10.20 -0.79 -3.02
C MET A 760 -9.46 0.46 -3.52
N GLN A 761 -8.42 0.29 -4.35
CA GLN A 761 -7.74 1.44 -4.96
C GLN A 761 -8.65 2.26 -5.86
N LYS A 762 -9.53 1.60 -6.62
CA LYS A 762 -10.51 2.29 -7.47
C LYS A 762 -11.51 3.09 -6.64
N ARG A 763 -11.96 2.56 -5.50
CA ARG A 763 -12.84 3.27 -4.55
C ARG A 763 -12.14 4.45 -3.91
N PHE A 764 -10.93 4.25 -3.38
CA PHE A 764 -10.10 5.32 -2.84
C PHE A 764 -9.90 6.44 -3.88
N ALA A 765 -9.44 6.10 -5.08
CA ALA A 765 -9.24 7.08 -6.14
C ALA A 765 -10.54 7.71 -6.70
N SER A 766 -11.72 7.20 -6.33
CA SER A 766 -13.00 7.79 -6.74
C SER A 766 -13.45 8.95 -5.84
N GLU A 767 -12.87 9.07 -4.65
CA GLU A 767 -13.20 10.14 -3.70
C GLU A 767 -12.63 11.50 -4.16
N PRO A 768 -13.45 12.56 -4.26
CA PRO A 768 -13.00 13.87 -4.76
C PRO A 768 -11.80 14.45 -3.98
N ILE A 769 -11.77 14.29 -2.66
CA ILE A 769 -10.67 14.78 -1.81
C ILE A 769 -9.34 14.07 -2.11
N PHE A 770 -9.39 12.77 -2.43
CA PHE A 770 -8.22 11.99 -2.78
C PHE A 770 -7.78 12.27 -4.22
N GLN A 771 -8.71 12.50 -5.14
CA GLN A 771 -8.40 12.95 -6.51
C GLN A 771 -7.66 14.29 -6.52
N ALA A 772 -8.11 15.26 -5.72
CA ALA A 772 -7.47 16.57 -5.60
C ALA A 772 -6.02 16.46 -5.07
N THR A 773 -5.71 15.42 -4.31
CA THR A 773 -4.42 15.20 -3.63
C THR A 773 -3.52 14.20 -4.37
N ALA A 774 -4.04 13.53 -5.42
CA ALA A 774 -3.38 12.40 -6.08
C ALA A 774 -2.01 12.72 -6.71
N LEU A 775 -1.72 13.99 -7.01
CA LEU A 775 -0.42 14.42 -7.56
C LEU A 775 0.74 14.14 -6.61
N LEU A 776 0.51 14.08 -5.30
CA LEU A 776 1.55 13.72 -4.33
C LEU A 776 2.09 12.29 -4.52
N LEU A 777 1.28 11.40 -5.12
CA LEU A 777 1.64 10.00 -5.40
C LEU A 777 2.42 9.84 -6.70
N GLN A 778 2.63 10.91 -7.46
CA GLN A 778 3.26 10.91 -8.78
C GLN A 778 4.70 11.44 -8.75
N GLU A 779 5.37 11.35 -7.59
CA GLU A 779 6.75 11.77 -7.42
C GLU A 779 7.68 10.97 -8.33
N ARG A 780 8.46 11.69 -9.14
CA ARG A 780 9.46 11.09 -10.04
C ARG A 780 10.63 10.55 -9.25
N VAL A 781 11.28 9.53 -9.79
CA VAL A 781 12.54 8.99 -9.24
C VAL A 781 13.60 10.10 -9.31
N PRO A 782 14.19 10.52 -8.17
CA PRO A 782 15.21 11.57 -8.16
C PRO A 782 16.46 11.18 -8.98
N LYS A 783 17.02 12.14 -9.73
CA LYS A 783 18.22 11.92 -10.58
C LYS A 783 19.53 12.05 -9.79
N ASP A 784 19.58 12.98 -8.83
CA ASP A 784 20.75 13.28 -8.00
C ASP A 784 20.38 13.02 -6.54
N THR A 785 20.77 11.87 -5.98
CA THR A 785 20.56 11.62 -4.54
C THR A 785 21.81 11.02 -3.92
N VAL A 786 22.06 11.44 -2.68
CA VAL A 786 23.07 10.83 -1.82
C VAL A 786 22.57 9.46 -1.40
N TYR A 787 23.24 8.40 -1.85
CA TYR A 787 22.89 7.04 -1.47
C TYR A 787 23.47 6.74 -0.10
N TYR A 788 22.67 6.22 0.83
CA TYR A 788 23.15 5.83 2.16
C TYR A 788 23.93 4.51 2.07
N PRO A 789 25.27 4.53 2.21
CA PRO A 789 26.10 3.35 1.96
C PRO A 789 26.08 2.34 3.12
N HIS A 790 25.61 2.75 4.31
CA HIS A 790 25.63 1.90 5.51
C HIS A 790 24.47 0.89 5.59
N ALA A 791 23.42 1.02 4.78
CA ALA A 791 22.40 -0.03 4.67
C ALA A 791 22.92 -1.24 3.87
N THR A 792 23.89 -1.02 2.97
CA THR A 792 24.45 -2.01 2.05
C THR A 792 25.66 -2.74 2.60
N ALA A 793 26.11 -2.45 3.82
CA ALA A 793 27.08 -3.29 4.51
C ALA A 793 26.42 -4.64 4.77
N LEU A 794 26.53 -5.51 3.76
CA LEU A 794 26.38 -6.94 3.87
C LEU A 794 27.28 -7.36 5.03
N ASP A 795 26.72 -7.49 6.22
CA ASP A 795 27.27 -8.35 7.28
C ASP A 795 27.10 -9.83 6.89
N PHE A 796 27.20 -10.16 5.59
CA PHE A 796 27.97 -11.32 5.16
C PHE A 796 29.45 -10.97 5.31
N ARG A 797 29.89 -10.71 6.55
CA ARG A 797 31.14 -11.35 6.92
C ARG A 797 30.83 -12.82 6.71
N GLN A 798 31.59 -13.47 5.81
CA GLN A 798 31.86 -14.90 5.87
C GLN A 798 31.73 -15.31 7.32
N SER A 799 30.91 -16.34 7.61
CA SER A 799 30.73 -16.90 8.95
C SER A 799 31.91 -16.47 9.79
N PRO A 800 31.79 -15.51 10.74
CA PRO A 800 32.82 -15.50 11.74
C PRO A 800 32.74 -16.92 12.23
N ASP A 801 33.81 -17.71 12.00
CA ASP A 801 34.08 -18.89 12.80
C ASP A 801 33.49 -18.54 14.14
N SER A 802 32.45 -19.31 14.50
CA SER A 802 31.67 -19.17 15.71
C SER A 802 32.30 -18.13 16.62
N ILE A 803 31.59 -17.07 16.99
CA ILE A 803 31.93 -16.42 18.26
C ILE A 803 31.66 -17.50 19.32
N GLU A 804 32.55 -18.51 19.39
CA GLU A 804 33.00 -19.14 20.59
C GLU A 804 33.17 -17.95 21.50
N ALA A 805 32.30 -17.88 22.50
CA ALA A 805 32.49 -17.06 23.67
C ALA A 805 33.98 -17.04 23.96
N GLN A 806 34.67 -15.94 23.61
CA GLN A 806 36.13 -15.95 23.52
C GLN A 806 36.66 -16.30 24.89
N ILE A 807 37.10 -17.55 25.04
CA ILE A 807 37.74 -18.01 26.26
C ILE A 807 39.10 -17.32 26.25
N ARG A 808 39.24 -16.29 27.08
CA ARG A 808 40.52 -15.59 27.24
C ARG A 808 41.32 -16.32 28.31
N VAL A 809 42.39 -16.96 27.89
CA VAL A 809 43.31 -17.71 28.77
C VAL A 809 44.59 -16.91 28.97
N PHE A 810 44.98 -16.70 30.22
CA PHE A 810 46.23 -16.01 30.59
C PHE A 810 47.06 -16.90 31.51
N ASN A 811 48.32 -17.12 31.14
CA ASN A 811 49.23 -18.02 31.87
C ASN A 811 50.08 -17.31 32.94
N SER A 812 49.78 -16.04 33.24
CA SER A 812 50.52 -15.23 34.20
C SER A 812 49.60 -14.17 34.81
N PRO A 813 49.71 -13.89 36.12
CA PRO A 813 49.03 -12.77 36.75
C PRO A 813 49.69 -11.42 36.40
N ASP A 814 50.94 -11.44 35.94
CA ASP A 814 51.76 -10.25 35.67
C ASP A 814 51.63 -9.82 34.19
N THR A 815 50.50 -9.23 33.83
CA THR A 815 50.25 -8.72 32.47
C THR A 815 50.53 -7.21 32.39
N GLN A 816 51.06 -6.73 31.25
CA GLN A 816 51.33 -5.29 31.03
C GLN A 816 50.08 -4.41 31.21
N VAL A 817 48.90 -4.96 30.87
CA VAL A 817 47.60 -4.35 31.11
C VAL A 817 46.78 -5.34 31.94
N PRO A 818 46.21 -4.92 33.10
CA PRO A 818 45.39 -5.79 33.92
C PRO A 818 44.22 -6.37 33.10
N GLN A 819 44.17 -7.70 33.01
CA GLN A 819 43.08 -8.39 32.33
C GLN A 819 41.89 -8.46 33.27
N VAL A 820 40.71 -8.06 32.80
CA VAL A 820 39.50 -8.02 33.62
C VAL A 820 38.34 -8.77 32.96
N GLN A 821 37.51 -9.38 33.79
CA GLN A 821 36.23 -9.98 33.40
C GLN A 821 35.09 -9.30 34.17
N LEU A 822 34.07 -8.89 33.43
CA LEU A 822 32.84 -8.32 33.97
C LEU A 822 31.73 -9.35 33.88
N LEU A 823 31.06 -9.62 34.99
CA LEU A 823 29.94 -10.55 35.11
C LEU A 823 28.72 -9.80 35.66
N SER A 824 27.54 -10.03 35.08
CA SER A 824 26.32 -9.30 35.45
C SER A 824 25.06 -10.12 35.19
N ASN A 825 24.09 -10.08 36.11
CA ASN A 825 22.75 -10.63 35.93
C ASN A 825 21.64 -9.56 36.04
N ARG A 826 21.93 -8.33 35.61
CA ARG A 826 21.12 -7.10 35.72
C ARG A 826 21.08 -6.48 37.12
N ASN A 827 21.01 -7.28 38.18
CA ASN A 827 20.90 -6.77 39.56
C ASN A 827 22.23 -6.84 40.34
N TYR A 828 23.07 -7.84 40.06
CA TYR A 828 24.38 -8.03 40.66
C TYR A 828 25.45 -7.92 39.59
N HIS A 829 26.50 -7.14 39.87
CA HIS A 829 27.63 -6.92 38.97
C HIS A 829 28.94 -7.24 39.70
N VAL A 830 29.82 -7.97 39.02
CA VAL A 830 31.12 -8.37 39.52
C VAL A 830 32.18 -8.03 38.49
N MET A 831 33.27 -7.42 38.93
CA MET A 831 34.51 -7.33 38.16
C MET A 831 35.56 -8.16 38.86
N VAL A 832 36.27 -9.01 38.12
CA VAL A 832 37.44 -9.73 38.61
C VAL A 832 38.62 -9.53 37.67
N THR A 833 39.84 -9.53 38.21
CA THR A 833 41.08 -9.31 37.47
C THR A 833 41.89 -10.60 37.31
N GLY A 834 42.83 -10.64 36.36
CA GLY A 834 43.73 -11.79 36.15
C GLY A 834 44.59 -12.15 37.36
N SER A 835 44.78 -11.25 38.32
CA SER A 835 45.50 -11.55 39.57
C SER A 835 44.57 -11.93 40.74
N GLY A 836 43.25 -11.84 40.53
CA GLY A 836 42.19 -12.23 41.45
C GLY A 836 41.61 -11.11 42.29
N GLY A 837 42.05 -9.86 42.10
CA GLY A 837 41.39 -8.67 42.65
C GLY A 837 40.06 -8.40 41.97
N GLY A 838 39.26 -7.47 42.51
CA GLY A 838 37.95 -7.17 41.97
C GLY A 838 36.98 -6.49 42.94
N TYR A 839 35.74 -6.34 42.46
CA TYR A 839 34.62 -5.86 43.25
C TYR A 839 33.31 -6.52 42.89
N SER A 840 32.34 -6.37 43.79
CA SER A 840 30.96 -6.72 43.57
C SER A 840 30.02 -5.61 44.07
N ARG A 841 28.95 -5.38 43.30
CA ARG A 841 27.89 -4.45 43.63
C ARG A 841 26.52 -5.09 43.38
N TRP A 842 25.57 -4.77 44.24
CA TRP A 842 24.15 -5.09 44.06
C TRP A 842 23.39 -3.77 43.87
N HIS A 843 22.82 -3.56 42.69
CA HIS A 843 22.34 -2.25 42.23
C HIS A 843 23.40 -1.15 42.43
N ASP A 844 23.09 -0.18 43.28
CA ASP A 844 23.94 0.98 43.62
C ASP A 844 24.74 0.77 44.92
N PHE A 845 24.63 -0.40 45.56
CA PHE A 845 25.35 -0.73 46.79
C PHE A 845 26.59 -1.56 46.50
N ALA A 846 27.76 -1.08 46.95
CA ALA A 846 28.99 -1.86 46.92
C ALA A 846 28.95 -2.97 47.98
N VAL A 847 28.98 -4.24 47.56
CA VAL A 847 29.05 -5.41 48.45
C VAL A 847 30.50 -5.63 48.87
N THR A 848 31.43 -5.45 47.96
CA THR A 848 32.87 -5.38 48.25
C THR A 848 33.45 -4.09 47.70
N ARG A 849 34.27 -3.41 48.51
CA ARG A 849 34.85 -2.12 48.15
C ARG A 849 36.14 -2.33 47.35
N TRP A 850 36.20 -1.75 46.17
CA TRP A 850 37.41 -1.69 45.36
C TRP A 850 37.89 -0.25 45.21
N ARG A 851 39.21 -0.10 45.20
CA ARG A 851 39.89 1.16 44.92
C ARG A 851 40.79 0.89 43.73
N ALA A 852 40.48 1.52 42.60
CA ALA A 852 41.30 1.39 41.41
C ALA A 852 42.66 2.04 41.69
N ASP A 853 43.69 1.20 41.83
CA ASP A 853 45.10 1.60 41.89
C ASP A 853 45.80 0.81 40.78
N THR A 854 46.33 1.51 39.78
CA THR A 854 46.96 0.89 38.61
C THR A 854 48.25 0.14 38.96
N THR A 855 48.76 0.30 40.19
CA THR A 855 49.96 -0.38 40.69
C THR A 855 49.65 -1.48 41.71
N ARG A 856 48.41 -1.60 42.19
CA ARG A 856 48.02 -2.53 43.26
C ARG A 856 46.65 -3.17 43.00
N ASP A 857 46.62 -4.50 42.98
CA ASP A 857 45.40 -5.29 42.74
C ASP A 857 44.98 -6.16 43.93
N ASN A 858 45.36 -5.73 45.14
CA ASN A 858 45.20 -6.51 46.38
C ASN A 858 43.82 -6.32 47.06
N PHE A 859 42.80 -5.84 46.32
CA PHE A 859 41.45 -5.60 46.83
C PHE A 859 40.47 -6.56 46.14
N GLY A 860 39.66 -7.27 46.93
CA GLY A 860 38.72 -8.27 46.44
C GLY A 860 38.31 -9.25 47.54
N THR A 861 37.66 -10.35 47.14
CA THR A 861 37.31 -11.45 48.04
C THR A 861 38.29 -12.58 47.84
N PHE A 862 39.00 -12.96 48.92
CA PHE A 862 40.07 -13.95 48.86
C PHE A 862 39.88 -15.01 49.94
N CYS A 863 40.30 -16.24 49.64
CA CYS A 863 40.33 -17.36 50.58
C CYS A 863 41.79 -17.76 50.84
N TYR A 864 42.22 -17.80 52.09
CA TYR A 864 43.55 -18.30 52.44
C TYR A 864 43.50 -19.82 52.65
N ILE A 865 44.45 -20.51 52.05
CA ILE A 865 44.68 -21.95 52.16
C ILE A 865 46.00 -22.12 52.90
N ARG A 866 46.02 -22.96 53.93
CA ARG A 866 47.21 -23.25 54.73
C ARG A 866 47.40 -24.74 54.84
N ASP A 867 48.62 -25.20 54.59
CA ASP A 867 49.07 -26.55 54.89
C ASP A 867 49.37 -26.65 56.39
N MET A 868 48.77 -27.63 57.07
CA MET A 868 48.89 -27.79 58.51
C MET A 868 50.18 -28.51 58.95
N GLU A 869 50.86 -29.20 58.02
CA GLU A 869 52.14 -29.87 58.29
C GLU A 869 53.31 -28.90 58.09
N THR A 870 53.35 -28.23 56.94
CA THR A 870 54.44 -27.29 56.59
C THR A 870 54.21 -25.87 57.14
N LEU A 871 52.99 -25.57 57.60
CA LEU A 871 52.53 -24.25 58.05
C LEU A 871 52.54 -23.16 56.97
N GLU A 872 52.87 -23.49 55.72
CA GLU A 872 52.86 -22.57 54.59
C GLU A 872 51.43 -22.20 54.19
N PHE A 873 51.22 -20.96 53.73
CA PHE A 873 49.92 -20.48 53.28
C PHE A 873 49.96 -19.77 51.93
N TRP A 874 48.84 -19.78 51.20
CA TRP A 874 48.63 -19.11 49.92
C TRP A 874 47.14 -18.76 49.71
N SER A 875 46.80 -17.70 48.97
CA SER A 875 45.41 -17.19 48.80
C SER A 875 44.77 -17.69 47.52
N ASN A 876 43.55 -18.22 47.37
CA ASN A 876 43.01 -18.87 46.13
C ASN A 876 43.39 -18.31 44.73
N THR A 877 43.80 -17.05 44.59
CA THR A 877 44.37 -16.40 43.39
C THR A 877 45.79 -15.83 43.64
N SER A 878 46.41 -15.14 42.67
CA SER A 878 47.76 -14.57 42.88
C SER A 878 47.80 -13.55 44.02
N GLN A 879 46.78 -12.71 44.13
CA GLN A 879 46.59 -11.79 45.24
C GLN A 879 45.78 -12.44 46.38
N PRO A 880 45.96 -12.00 47.64
CA PRO A 880 46.98 -11.07 48.13
C PRO A 880 48.28 -11.75 48.59
N ALA A 881 48.37 -13.08 48.61
CA ALA A 881 49.52 -13.77 49.20
C ALA A 881 50.81 -13.70 48.35
N LEU A 882 50.68 -13.42 47.03
CA LEU A 882 51.80 -13.28 46.08
C LEU A 882 52.75 -14.49 46.03
N LYS A 883 52.32 -15.65 46.53
CA LYS A 883 53.10 -16.88 46.47
C LYS A 883 53.07 -17.39 45.02
N LYS A 884 54.26 -17.49 44.41
CA LYS A 884 54.40 -17.95 43.03
C LYS A 884 54.04 -19.44 42.93
N PRO A 885 53.04 -19.82 42.14
CA PRO A 885 52.68 -21.22 41.94
C PRO A 885 53.57 -21.88 40.88
N GLU A 886 53.54 -23.22 40.80
CA GLU A 886 54.24 -23.98 39.75
C GLU A 886 53.63 -23.72 38.35
N SER A 887 52.32 -23.53 38.29
CA SER A 887 51.59 -23.13 37.09
C SER A 887 50.57 -22.07 37.46
N TYR A 888 50.22 -21.17 36.54
CA TYR A 888 49.13 -20.23 36.75
C TYR A 888 48.35 -20.09 35.46
N GLU A 889 47.04 -20.24 35.53
CA GLU A 889 46.14 -20.10 34.38
C GLU A 889 44.86 -19.40 34.84
N VAL A 890 44.46 -18.36 34.12
CA VAL A 890 43.17 -17.69 34.30
C VAL A 890 42.37 -17.79 33.04
N ILE A 891 41.15 -18.28 33.18
CA ILE A 891 40.23 -18.52 32.08
C ILE A 891 39.00 -17.64 32.29
N PHE A 892 38.79 -16.69 31.39
CA PHE A 892 37.60 -15.86 31.36
C PHE A 892 36.63 -16.32 30.26
N SER A 893 35.38 -16.60 30.63
CA SER A 893 34.30 -16.93 29.70
C SER A 893 33.02 -16.16 30.02
N GLU A 894 32.01 -16.22 29.14
CA GLU A 894 30.77 -15.41 29.20
C GLU A 894 29.89 -15.57 30.45
N GLY A 895 30.25 -16.44 31.39
CA GLY A 895 29.52 -16.58 32.66
C GLY A 895 30.39 -16.90 33.88
N ARG A 896 31.72 -17.02 33.74
CA ARG A 896 32.61 -17.39 34.84
C ARG A 896 34.04 -16.89 34.63
N ALA A 897 34.76 -16.79 35.74
CA ALA A 897 36.22 -16.67 35.78
C ALA A 897 36.77 -17.84 36.58
N GLU A 898 37.71 -18.58 36.01
CA GLU A 898 38.36 -19.74 36.63
C GLU A 898 39.85 -19.43 36.82
N TYR A 899 40.35 -19.67 38.03
CA TYR A 899 41.76 -19.51 38.39
C TYR A 899 42.33 -20.88 38.73
N ARG A 900 43.40 -21.28 38.05
CA ARG A 900 44.13 -22.52 38.31
C ARG A 900 45.56 -22.18 38.69
N ARG A 901 46.05 -22.81 39.74
CA ARG A 901 47.39 -22.60 40.25
C ARG A 901 47.89 -23.77 41.08
#